data_AF-A0A2E5D8V4-F1
#
_entry.id   AF-A0A2E5D8V4-F1
#
_cell.length_a   1.000
_cell.length_b   1.000
_cell.length_c   1.000
_cell.angle_alpha   90.00
_cell.angle_beta   90.00
_cell.angle_gamma   90.00
#
_symmetry.space_group_name_H-M   'P 1'
#
loop_
_entity.id
_entity.type
_entity.pdbx_description
1 polymer ?
#
loop_
_entity_poly.entity_id
_entity_poly.type
_entity_poly.pdbx_seq_one_letter_code
_entity_poly.pdbx_strand_id
1 'polypeptide(L)'
;MAGNKYPSILNRLLKSLLLGVLATVLQAESGSGQAPSPATSLPLGKTFENMFPVTEGPCELESDRLYSNFRLLLDYDSKESSGAKVVVFGNHQVDLPAGEGRRVELAYEHAIGRTARVRVWHEGKLIESGEELEGSTPEGESGSDAILADGKDSSEVFRFDRDFTVMVKFKTKGEGPLVAKAPAAGPWVKDGKMLFIRDGKLVYDVGWLDEIEGDRKVNDGRAHVAVLQMDGTTARIFVDGRMEAAKREFRRPDVDGHRFKIGAGSSDFGGSWSGEISNVRWWKRALSLAEVKALSEGKEDTVNTPDYNWKPGTEPAPEAEKKQLVAVNYGTVAGYGTRVQLKAGSGFHLKGARVQPLEKADHAALVRSWDKDSLVRGRQIYGQLCVTCHGNLEKEGSLPTAMRFHKGKFRNGKDPYRMFQTLERGYGLMVPQPQYTTAQKYDIIHFIRETFLKDVNEGQLSQLDEQYLALLPRGMTTVEERQEQKKAPQYVLQDYSNALFWTMQVESGNIAQKGITIRVDSGTGGVAAGKAWMLYDHDTMRLAAAWTGSQFVDWRGIAFDGSHGTHTSIAGDKKFVFPNLPMWANPKTGDYKDLRITGRDNKPYGPLPGEWVRFRGLRYAGDDVVVSYTVGQREVQEVPQWNAGTGSFVRIMKVGAGRESLRMKLDTTTEHTFPPHDKAKVYRIVIGKNVTVEVAEQGEERRFDPEPEQRFPGRLVTTIVPGKEEGPFAIDVLPTPPPSENPWQSWMRTSGFDFFAGGKSAAICTWNGDVWIVDGVDRSEGVLQWQRICSGLFQPLGLRIVDGKIYVGCRDMIALLHDENGDRETDYIEVFNNDHQVTEHFHEFAMGLQTDDEGNFYYAKSARHALTAVVPHHGTLLKVDKNGSRTDILATGFRAANGVCLNPDGSFIVTDQEGHWNPKNRINWVQGKGEEDFYGNMFGYHGITDSADSAMTPPLCWITNRFDRSPAELLWVPEDSAWKSLRGSLLNLSYGYGKIYVVPHEKVNGQVQGGMCQLPFEKLPTGVMRGRFHPGDGQLYACGMFAWAGSQQQPGGFYRVRATGKPAYAPVGLETSPRQMRVSFSEPLDRESTVKAENWEIEAWDLKRTRNYGSRHYNQRRWQVAEVELSDDGRVVTLEVPDLVPTWGMSIRCKTKGIEGMPVVREIHNSVHNIGR
;
A
#
# COMPACT_ATOMS: atom_id res chain seq x y z
N MET A 1 80.99 -5.94 33.77
CA MET A 1 80.19 -5.25 34.81
C MET A 1 79.48 -4.11 34.13
N ALA A 2 78.44 -4.41 33.38
CA ALA A 2 78.21 -3.63 32.16
C ALA A 2 76.72 -3.59 31.92
N GLY A 3 76.13 -2.41 31.95
CA GLY A 3 76.00 -1.62 30.72
C GLY A 3 74.57 -1.87 30.20
N ASN A 4 74.00 -1.10 29.30
CA ASN A 4 74.50 0.00 28.50
C ASN A 4 73.26 0.51 27.75
N LYS A 5 73.14 1.83 27.67
CA LYS A 5 72.91 2.60 26.43
C LYS A 5 71.61 2.41 25.61
N TYR A 6 70.91 3.55 25.41
CA TYR A 6 70.90 4.37 24.16
C TYR A 6 71.00 3.62 22.79
N PRO A 7 70.65 4.23 21.63
CA PRO A 7 69.50 5.07 21.24
C PRO A 7 69.07 4.85 19.75
N SER A 8 68.19 5.73 19.26
CA SER A 8 68.15 6.38 17.93
C SER A 8 68.31 5.57 16.62
N ILE A 9 67.31 5.80 15.75
CA ILE A 9 67.44 6.32 14.38
C ILE A 9 68.02 5.41 13.27
N LEU A 10 67.13 5.17 12.31
CA LEU A 10 67.33 4.97 10.86
C LEU A 10 67.96 3.68 10.32
N ASN A 11 67.15 3.05 9.47
CA ASN A 11 67.47 2.62 8.10
C ASN A 11 68.74 1.80 7.86
N ARG A 12 68.53 0.56 7.43
CA ARG A 12 68.98 0.06 6.11
C ARG A 12 68.22 -1.23 5.80
N LEU A 13 67.24 -1.16 4.89
CA LEU A 13 67.43 -1.33 3.45
C LEU A 13 68.02 -2.71 3.10
N LEU A 14 67.11 -3.49 2.53
CA LEU A 14 67.29 -4.34 1.36
C LEU A 14 67.98 -5.69 1.52
N LYS A 15 67.34 -6.63 0.81
CA LYS A 15 67.84 -7.89 0.25
C LYS A 15 67.85 -9.07 1.22
N SER A 16 67.28 -10.24 0.93
CA SER A 16 66.41 -10.79 -0.12
C SER A 16 66.59 -12.31 0.01
N LEU A 17 65.51 -13.09 0.09
CA LEU A 17 65.24 -14.28 -0.74
C LEU A 17 64.30 -15.26 -0.02
N LEU A 18 63.14 -15.45 -0.66
CA LEU A 18 62.55 -16.72 -1.07
C LEU A 18 62.10 -17.80 -0.06
N LEU A 19 60.94 -18.34 -0.44
CA LEU A 19 60.25 -19.58 -0.07
C LEU A 19 59.34 -19.51 1.16
N GLY A 20 58.06 -19.80 0.89
CA GLY A 20 56.98 -19.80 1.85
C GLY A 20 56.57 -21.19 2.30
N VAL A 21 55.50 -21.20 3.11
CA VAL A 21 54.29 -22.03 3.03
C VAL A 21 53.63 -22.07 4.42
N LEU A 22 52.34 -21.72 4.45
CA LEU A 22 51.28 -22.02 5.44
C LEU A 22 51.54 -21.76 6.95
N ALA A 23 50.79 -20.81 7.51
CA ALA A 23 49.77 -21.04 8.56
C ALA A 23 49.34 -19.69 9.17
N THR A 24 48.14 -19.28 8.79
CA THR A 24 47.37 -18.15 9.34
C THR A 24 46.92 -18.48 10.77
N VAL A 25 47.00 -17.50 11.69
CA VAL A 25 45.89 -17.01 12.54
C VAL A 25 46.41 -16.06 13.64
N LEU A 26 45.73 -14.90 13.76
CA LEU A 26 45.56 -13.97 14.89
C LEU A 26 46.64 -12.91 15.24
N GLN A 27 46.36 -11.68 14.83
CA GLN A 27 45.99 -10.55 15.73
C GLN A 27 45.36 -9.43 14.85
N ALA A 28 44.04 -9.23 14.96
CA ALA A 28 43.42 -8.14 15.72
C ALA A 28 43.45 -6.77 15.00
N GLU A 29 42.44 -6.52 14.17
CA GLU A 29 41.99 -5.18 13.81
C GLU A 29 40.49 -5.02 14.13
N SER A 30 40.19 -3.85 14.69
CA SER A 30 38.89 -3.29 15.01
C SER A 30 37.99 -3.11 13.79
N GLY A 31 36.72 -3.54 13.88
CA GLY A 31 35.64 -3.07 13.02
C GLY A 31 34.79 -4.19 12.39
N SER A 32 33.86 -4.78 13.14
CA SER A 32 32.79 -5.60 12.56
C SER A 32 31.54 -4.75 12.32
N GLY A 33 31.59 -3.96 11.24
CA GLY A 33 30.37 -3.51 10.58
C GLY A 33 29.54 -4.72 10.13
N GLN A 34 28.22 -4.55 10.05
CA GLN A 34 27.36 -5.47 9.29
C GLN A 34 28.08 -5.83 7.99
N ALA A 35 28.18 -7.14 7.69
CA ALA A 35 28.70 -7.58 6.40
C ALA A 35 27.94 -6.81 5.30
N PRO A 36 28.62 -6.05 4.44
CA PRO A 36 27.96 -5.27 3.42
C PRO A 36 27.14 -6.22 2.54
N SER A 37 25.86 -5.90 2.32
CA SER A 37 25.06 -6.63 1.34
C SER A 37 25.81 -6.69 0.02
N PRO A 38 25.82 -7.85 -0.67
CA PRO A 38 26.50 -7.96 -1.96
C PRO A 38 25.97 -6.86 -2.91
N ALA A 39 26.88 -6.29 -3.70
CA ALA A 39 26.52 -5.24 -4.64
C ALA A 39 25.48 -5.77 -5.64
N THR A 40 24.36 -5.08 -5.75
CA THR A 40 23.28 -5.40 -6.70
C THR A 40 23.50 -4.77 -8.08
N SER A 41 24.43 -3.81 -8.16
CA SER A 41 24.86 -3.14 -9.38
C SER A 41 26.10 -3.78 -10.00
N LEU A 42 26.16 -3.81 -11.32
CA LEU A 42 27.30 -4.32 -12.10
C LEU A 42 28.05 -3.13 -12.75
N PRO A 43 29.38 -3.05 -12.62
CA PRO A 43 30.19 -2.11 -13.39
C PRO A 43 30.02 -2.36 -14.90
N LEU A 44 30.03 -1.29 -15.72
CA LEU A 44 29.90 -1.40 -17.19
C LEU A 44 30.95 -2.31 -17.85
N GLY A 45 32.19 -2.34 -17.34
CA GLY A 45 33.20 -3.28 -17.85
C GLY A 45 32.83 -4.75 -17.67
N LYS A 46 31.90 -5.07 -16.76
CA LYS A 46 31.37 -6.42 -16.50
C LYS A 46 30.01 -6.67 -17.16
N THR A 47 29.45 -5.72 -17.91
CA THR A 47 28.23 -5.94 -18.69
C THR A 47 28.50 -6.51 -20.07
N PHE A 48 29.77 -6.63 -20.45
CA PHE A 48 30.21 -7.27 -21.69
C PHE A 48 30.82 -8.64 -21.39
N GLU A 49 30.52 -9.60 -22.26
CA GLU A 49 31.14 -10.93 -22.28
C GLU A 49 31.95 -11.08 -23.57
N ASN A 50 33.09 -11.78 -23.51
CA ASN A 50 33.86 -12.09 -24.73
C ASN A 50 33.14 -13.19 -25.49
N MET A 51 32.80 -12.95 -26.76
CA MET A 51 32.13 -13.92 -27.62
C MET A 51 33.13 -14.77 -28.41
N PHE A 52 34.16 -14.13 -29.00
CA PHE A 52 35.21 -14.82 -29.76
C PHE A 52 36.60 -14.43 -29.27
N PRO A 53 37.57 -15.36 -29.31
CA PRO A 53 38.97 -15.03 -29.07
C PRO A 53 39.55 -14.20 -30.22
N VAL A 54 40.67 -13.51 -29.96
CA VAL A 54 41.47 -12.83 -30.98
C VAL A 54 41.91 -13.86 -32.03
N THR A 55 41.62 -13.60 -33.30
CA THR A 55 41.75 -14.59 -34.38
C THR A 55 42.23 -13.94 -35.68
N GLU A 56 43.17 -14.58 -36.37
CA GLU A 56 43.59 -14.23 -37.73
C GLU A 56 42.80 -15.04 -38.77
N GLY A 57 42.40 -14.39 -39.87
CA GLY A 57 41.73 -15.04 -40.99
C GLY A 57 42.71 -15.84 -41.87
N PRO A 58 42.25 -16.88 -42.58
CA PRO A 58 40.85 -17.28 -42.74
C PRO A 58 40.28 -17.99 -41.50
N CYS A 59 39.06 -17.62 -41.11
CA CYS A 59 38.37 -18.18 -39.95
C CYS A 59 36.86 -18.30 -40.16
N GLU A 60 36.26 -19.32 -39.55
CA GLU A 60 34.82 -19.53 -39.43
C GLU A 60 34.52 -19.86 -37.97
N LEU A 61 34.14 -18.83 -37.21
CA LEU A 61 33.86 -18.94 -35.77
C LEU A 61 32.34 -18.99 -35.55
N GLU A 62 31.90 -19.75 -34.55
CA GLU A 62 30.50 -19.82 -34.13
C GLU A 62 30.38 -19.70 -32.61
N SER A 63 29.37 -18.98 -32.13
CA SER A 63 29.13 -18.80 -30.70
C SER A 63 28.85 -20.15 -30.00
N ASP A 64 29.36 -20.32 -28.79
CA ASP A 64 29.22 -21.56 -28.01
C ASP A 64 27.76 -21.87 -27.63
N ARG A 65 26.94 -20.82 -27.45
CA ARG A 65 25.52 -20.88 -27.11
C ARG A 65 24.66 -19.96 -27.99
N LEU A 66 23.35 -20.07 -27.82
CA LEU A 66 22.36 -19.17 -28.40
C LEU A 66 22.31 -17.85 -27.61
N TYR A 67 22.20 -16.74 -28.32
CA TYR A 67 21.96 -15.42 -27.75
C TYR A 67 20.65 -14.84 -28.31
N SER A 68 19.84 -14.24 -27.44
CA SER A 68 18.66 -13.46 -27.81
C SER A 68 18.87 -12.00 -27.42
N ASN A 69 18.21 -11.06 -28.10
CA ASN A 69 18.18 -9.63 -27.74
C ASN A 69 19.54 -9.06 -27.32
N PHE A 70 20.55 -9.15 -28.19
CA PHE A 70 21.93 -8.81 -27.84
C PHE A 70 22.53 -7.76 -28.76
N ARG A 71 23.51 -7.05 -28.22
CA ARG A 71 24.45 -6.21 -28.94
C ARG A 71 25.79 -6.92 -29.02
N LEU A 72 26.34 -7.06 -30.22
CA LEU A 72 27.69 -7.52 -30.50
C LEU A 72 28.56 -6.32 -30.92
N LEU A 73 29.75 -6.21 -30.34
CA LEU A 73 30.75 -5.21 -30.66
C LEU A 73 32.01 -5.89 -31.18
N LEU A 74 32.42 -5.55 -32.40
CA LEU A 74 33.59 -6.08 -33.09
C LEU A 74 34.62 -4.97 -33.30
N ASP A 75 35.85 -5.24 -32.88
CA ASP A 75 37.03 -4.43 -33.16
C ASP A 75 37.97 -5.29 -34.04
N TYR A 76 38.33 -4.86 -35.26
CA TYR A 76 39.10 -5.69 -36.21
C TYR A 76 39.88 -4.89 -37.27
N ASP A 77 40.81 -5.55 -37.95
CA ASP A 77 41.41 -5.10 -39.21
C ASP A 77 40.94 -6.02 -40.35
N SER A 78 40.69 -5.46 -41.54
CA SER A 78 40.17 -6.23 -42.68
C SER A 78 40.66 -5.68 -44.02
N LYS A 79 41.15 -6.55 -44.91
CA LYS A 79 41.33 -6.22 -46.34
C LYS A 79 40.05 -6.48 -47.11
N GLU A 80 39.83 -5.76 -48.22
CA GLU A 80 38.67 -6.00 -49.11
C GLU A 80 38.59 -7.47 -49.57
N SER A 81 39.74 -8.09 -49.83
CA SER A 81 39.85 -9.51 -50.23
C SER A 81 39.41 -10.51 -49.15
N SER A 82 39.20 -10.07 -47.90
CA SER A 82 38.82 -10.97 -46.81
C SER A 82 37.34 -11.34 -46.84
N GLY A 83 36.46 -10.53 -47.44
CA GLY A 83 35.02 -10.79 -47.49
C GLY A 83 34.39 -11.05 -46.10
N ALA A 84 34.90 -10.39 -45.06
CA ALA A 84 34.52 -10.64 -43.67
C ALA A 84 33.04 -10.30 -43.41
N LYS A 85 32.33 -11.18 -42.71
CA LYS A 85 30.88 -11.04 -42.43
C LYS A 85 30.45 -11.75 -41.15
N VAL A 86 29.40 -11.22 -40.54
CA VAL A 86 28.69 -11.82 -39.42
C VAL A 86 27.40 -12.44 -39.93
N VAL A 87 27.09 -13.67 -39.52
CA VAL A 87 25.81 -14.32 -39.83
C VAL A 87 25.01 -14.50 -38.54
N VAL A 88 23.76 -14.03 -38.56
CA VAL A 88 22.79 -14.19 -37.47
C VAL A 88 21.47 -14.68 -38.07
N PHE A 89 20.68 -15.42 -37.29
CA PHE A 89 19.35 -15.93 -37.65
C PHE A 89 19.26 -16.59 -39.04
N GLY A 90 19.58 -17.88 -39.13
CA GLY A 90 19.63 -18.61 -40.39
C GLY A 90 20.82 -18.16 -41.24
N ASN A 91 20.54 -17.50 -42.37
CA ASN A 91 21.55 -17.07 -43.35
C ASN A 91 21.65 -15.54 -43.49
N HIS A 92 21.08 -14.75 -42.58
CA HIS A 92 21.16 -13.29 -42.70
C HIS A 92 22.59 -12.80 -42.40
N GLN A 93 23.21 -12.13 -43.37
CA GLN A 93 24.61 -11.73 -43.36
C GLN A 93 24.76 -10.22 -43.21
N VAL A 94 25.64 -9.79 -42.32
CA VAL A 94 26.08 -8.41 -42.15
C VAL A 94 27.53 -8.31 -42.57
N ASP A 95 27.80 -7.57 -43.64
CA ASP A 95 29.15 -7.38 -44.17
C ASP A 95 30.00 -6.47 -43.25
N LEU A 96 31.25 -6.86 -43.04
CA LEU A 96 32.22 -6.10 -42.25
C LEU A 96 33.11 -5.26 -43.18
N PRO A 97 33.04 -3.92 -43.15
CA PRO A 97 33.82 -3.06 -44.04
C PRO A 97 35.32 -3.24 -43.86
N ALA A 98 36.07 -3.10 -44.96
CA ALA A 98 37.53 -3.14 -44.97
C ALA A 98 38.16 -1.88 -44.35
N GLY A 99 39.35 -2.05 -43.77
CA GLY A 99 40.20 -1.03 -43.17
C GLY A 99 40.88 -1.50 -41.90
N GLU A 100 41.79 -0.69 -41.39
CA GLU A 100 42.47 -0.92 -40.12
C GLU A 100 41.71 -0.24 -38.98
N GLY A 101 41.64 -0.90 -37.83
CA GLY A 101 41.06 -0.39 -36.59
C GLY A 101 39.54 -0.19 -36.65
N ARG A 102 38.83 -0.98 -37.47
CA ARG A 102 37.39 -0.86 -37.66
C ARG A 102 36.62 -1.29 -36.43
N ARG A 103 35.55 -0.56 -36.13
CA ARG A 103 34.55 -0.88 -35.11
C ARG A 103 33.15 -0.99 -35.72
N VAL A 104 32.58 -2.19 -35.62
CA VAL A 104 31.20 -2.47 -36.01
C VAL A 104 30.43 -2.95 -34.80
N GLU A 105 29.21 -2.44 -34.65
CA GLU A 105 28.26 -2.85 -33.64
C GLU A 105 27.00 -3.37 -34.32
N LEU A 106 26.53 -4.53 -33.87
CA LEU A 106 25.33 -5.20 -34.36
C LEU A 106 24.36 -5.41 -33.19
N ALA A 107 23.12 -4.97 -33.30
CA ALA A 107 22.04 -5.27 -32.35
C ALA A 107 21.05 -6.24 -33.00
N TYR A 108 20.99 -7.46 -32.48
CA TYR A 108 19.99 -8.45 -32.84
C TYR A 108 18.83 -8.41 -31.84
N GLU A 109 17.64 -8.07 -32.33
CA GLU A 109 16.41 -8.00 -31.55
C GLU A 109 15.47 -9.10 -32.00
N HIS A 110 15.04 -9.95 -31.07
CA HIS A 110 14.03 -10.96 -31.37
C HIS A 110 13.27 -11.29 -30.09
N ALA A 111 12.54 -10.30 -29.56
CA ALA A 111 11.68 -10.50 -28.41
C ALA A 111 10.64 -11.58 -28.70
N ILE A 112 10.21 -12.31 -27.66
CA ILE A 112 9.14 -13.31 -27.81
C ILE A 112 7.90 -12.66 -28.45
N GLY A 113 7.32 -13.32 -29.44
CA GLY A 113 6.15 -12.84 -30.19
C GLY A 113 6.41 -11.73 -31.21
N ARG A 114 7.67 -11.32 -31.46
CA ARG A 114 8.03 -10.27 -32.44
C ARG A 114 8.90 -10.84 -33.56
N THR A 115 8.85 -10.25 -34.76
CA THR A 115 9.77 -10.56 -35.85
C THR A 115 11.19 -10.10 -35.48
N ALA A 116 12.21 -10.87 -35.87
CA ALA A 116 13.60 -10.49 -35.62
C ALA A 116 13.99 -9.26 -36.44
N ARG A 117 14.85 -8.42 -35.88
CA ARG A 117 15.46 -7.25 -36.55
C ARG A 117 16.95 -7.17 -36.23
N VAL A 118 17.73 -6.67 -37.18
CA VAL A 118 19.17 -6.43 -37.00
C VAL A 118 19.48 -4.98 -37.28
N ARG A 119 20.07 -4.27 -36.32
CA ARG A 119 20.54 -2.89 -36.50
C ARG A 119 22.05 -2.85 -36.48
N VAL A 120 22.66 -2.06 -37.37
CA VAL A 120 24.12 -2.03 -37.52
C VAL A 120 24.65 -0.61 -37.42
N TRP A 121 25.66 -0.41 -36.57
CA TRP A 121 26.42 0.82 -36.47
C TRP A 121 27.86 0.59 -36.93
N HIS A 122 28.38 1.53 -37.68
CA HIS A 122 29.78 1.58 -38.06
C HIS A 122 30.39 2.88 -37.51
N GLU A 123 31.47 2.75 -36.73
CA GLU A 123 32.12 3.87 -36.03
C GLU A 123 31.12 4.75 -35.25
N GLY A 124 30.15 4.11 -34.59
CA GLY A 124 29.12 4.76 -33.77
C GLY A 124 27.94 5.37 -34.54
N LYS A 125 27.96 5.37 -35.88
CA LYS A 125 26.85 5.86 -36.71
C LYS A 125 25.96 4.71 -37.16
N LEU A 126 24.65 4.85 -36.99
CA LEU A 126 23.67 3.87 -37.46
C LEU A 126 23.67 3.88 -38.99
N ILE A 127 23.98 2.74 -39.60
CA ILE A 127 24.02 2.56 -41.06
C ILE A 127 22.90 1.65 -41.55
N GLU A 128 22.34 0.79 -40.69
CA GLU A 128 21.20 -0.06 -41.00
C GLU A 128 20.19 0.01 -39.85
N SER A 129 19.00 0.57 -40.12
CA SER A 129 17.95 0.79 -39.11
C SER A 129 17.14 -0.45 -38.74
N GLY A 130 17.40 -1.58 -39.41
CA GLY A 130 16.85 -2.90 -39.14
C GLY A 130 15.51 -3.17 -39.81
N GLU A 131 15.58 -3.79 -40.98
CA GLU A 131 14.44 -4.45 -41.62
C GLU A 131 14.09 -5.74 -40.86
N GLU A 132 12.84 -6.18 -41.01
CA GLU A 132 12.38 -7.44 -40.43
C GLU A 132 13.00 -8.62 -41.17
N LEU A 133 13.59 -9.56 -40.43
CA LEU A 133 14.25 -10.72 -41.02
C LEU A 133 13.21 -11.71 -41.54
N GLU A 134 13.31 -12.06 -42.82
CA GLU A 134 12.43 -13.04 -43.45
C GLU A 134 12.50 -14.41 -42.76
N GLY A 135 11.33 -15.03 -42.53
CA GLY A 135 11.22 -16.32 -41.83
C GLY A 135 11.52 -16.27 -40.33
N SER A 136 11.65 -15.08 -39.74
CA SER A 136 11.83 -14.89 -38.29
C SER A 136 10.53 -14.70 -37.52
N THR A 137 9.40 -14.64 -38.21
CA THR A 137 8.08 -14.61 -37.59
C THR A 137 7.86 -15.89 -36.78
N PRO A 138 7.57 -15.80 -35.46
CA PRO A 138 7.35 -16.98 -34.64
C PRO A 138 6.17 -17.84 -35.11
N GLU A 139 6.42 -19.15 -35.26
CA GLU A 139 5.37 -20.15 -35.48
C GLU A 139 4.57 -20.40 -34.20
N GLY A 140 3.23 -20.45 -34.34
CA GLY A 140 2.35 -20.97 -33.28
C GLY A 140 1.52 -19.96 -32.50
N GLU A 141 1.30 -18.72 -32.97
CA GLU A 141 0.26 -17.84 -32.39
C GLU A 141 -0.70 -17.18 -33.40
N SER A 142 -0.66 -17.58 -34.68
CA SER A 142 -1.90 -17.65 -35.47
C SER A 142 -2.38 -19.10 -35.37
N GLY A 143 -3.36 -19.36 -34.51
CA GLY A 143 -3.92 -20.69 -34.33
C GLY A 143 -4.22 -21.32 -35.68
N SER A 144 -3.75 -22.55 -35.90
CA SER A 144 -3.98 -23.33 -37.12
C SER A 144 -5.46 -23.67 -37.37
N ASP A 145 -6.38 -23.09 -36.60
CA ASP A 145 -7.84 -23.20 -36.72
C ASP A 145 -8.54 -21.83 -36.80
N ALA A 146 -7.78 -20.74 -36.94
CA ALA A 146 -8.31 -19.37 -36.99
C ALA A 146 -9.06 -19.10 -38.30
N ILE A 147 -10.34 -18.73 -38.20
CA ILE A 147 -11.13 -18.37 -39.38
C ILE A 147 -11.01 -16.87 -39.58
N LEU A 148 -10.33 -16.48 -40.67
CA LEU A 148 -10.20 -15.08 -41.10
C LEU A 148 -11.28 -14.73 -42.12
N ALA A 149 -12.07 -13.70 -41.82
CA ALA A 149 -12.91 -13.08 -42.86
C ALA A 149 -12.02 -12.41 -43.91
N ASP A 150 -12.46 -12.35 -45.17
CA ASP A 150 -11.73 -11.65 -46.22
C ASP A 150 -11.58 -10.14 -45.92
N GLY A 151 -10.76 -9.44 -46.69
CA GLY A 151 -10.50 -8.00 -46.47
C GLY A 151 -11.75 -7.14 -46.66
N LYS A 152 -12.66 -7.54 -47.57
CA LYS A 152 -13.88 -6.79 -47.87
C LYS A 152 -14.87 -6.91 -46.72
N ASP A 153 -15.18 -8.13 -46.27
CA ASP A 153 -16.08 -8.38 -45.15
C ASP A 153 -15.52 -7.80 -43.84
N SER A 154 -14.20 -7.86 -43.64
CA SER A 154 -13.55 -7.18 -42.51
C SER A 154 -13.78 -5.66 -42.53
N SER A 155 -13.88 -5.03 -43.70
CA SER A 155 -14.05 -3.58 -43.85
C SER A 155 -15.51 -3.11 -44.02
N GLU A 156 -16.43 -3.98 -44.44
CA GLU A 156 -17.83 -3.63 -44.77
C GLU A 156 -18.85 -4.29 -43.83
N VAL A 157 -18.59 -5.50 -43.34
CA VAL A 157 -19.51 -6.27 -42.50
C VAL A 157 -19.15 -6.12 -41.02
N PHE A 158 -17.93 -6.47 -40.64
CA PHE A 158 -17.50 -6.56 -39.24
C PHE A 158 -17.01 -5.22 -38.69
N ARG A 159 -17.86 -4.21 -38.67
CA ARG A 159 -17.52 -2.84 -38.25
C ARG A 159 -17.71 -2.61 -36.76
N PHE A 160 -16.61 -2.41 -36.03
CA PHE A 160 -16.65 -2.15 -34.59
C PHE A 160 -16.69 -0.65 -34.23
N ASP A 161 -16.60 0.22 -35.24
CA ASP A 161 -16.60 1.68 -35.10
C ASP A 161 -18.00 2.31 -35.16
N ARG A 162 -19.05 1.49 -35.15
CA ARG A 162 -20.47 1.85 -35.23
C ARG A 162 -21.30 0.93 -34.34
N ASP A 163 -22.63 1.05 -34.39
CA ASP A 163 -23.52 0.16 -33.66
C ASP A 163 -23.47 -1.25 -34.24
N PHE A 164 -23.29 -2.25 -33.39
CA PHE A 164 -23.28 -3.66 -33.79
C PHE A 164 -23.64 -4.56 -32.62
N THR A 165 -23.97 -5.81 -32.93
CA THR A 165 -24.04 -6.90 -31.95
C THR A 165 -23.37 -8.13 -32.52
N VAL A 166 -22.48 -8.75 -31.75
CA VAL A 166 -21.89 -10.06 -32.06
C VAL A 166 -22.27 -11.06 -30.97
N MET A 167 -22.75 -12.22 -31.39
CA MET A 167 -23.06 -13.35 -30.51
C MET A 167 -22.12 -14.51 -30.83
N VAL A 168 -21.59 -15.14 -29.79
CA VAL A 168 -20.70 -16.29 -29.88
C VAL A 168 -21.23 -17.41 -28.97
N LYS A 169 -21.55 -18.57 -29.55
CA LYS A 169 -21.81 -19.80 -28.79
C LYS A 169 -20.52 -20.57 -28.62
N PHE A 170 -20.13 -20.86 -27.38
CA PHE A 170 -18.86 -21.51 -27.09
C PHE A 170 -18.92 -22.47 -25.91
N LYS A 171 -17.92 -23.34 -25.81
CA LYS A 171 -17.71 -24.27 -24.70
C LYS A 171 -16.21 -24.41 -24.44
N THR A 172 -15.76 -24.16 -23.21
CA THR A 172 -14.32 -24.20 -22.89
C THR A 172 -14.04 -24.57 -21.44
N LYS A 173 -12.87 -25.17 -21.18
CA LYS A 173 -12.23 -25.25 -19.86
C LYS A 173 -10.95 -24.40 -19.76
N GLY A 174 -10.54 -23.82 -20.88
CA GLY A 174 -9.34 -23.01 -21.05
C GLY A 174 -9.69 -21.53 -21.21
N GLU A 175 -8.84 -20.83 -21.93
CA GLU A 175 -8.91 -19.39 -22.18
C GLU A 175 -8.76 -19.10 -23.67
N GLY A 176 -8.84 -17.82 -24.04
CA GLY A 176 -8.48 -17.34 -25.36
C GLY A 176 -9.59 -16.58 -26.10
N PRO A 177 -9.32 -16.14 -27.33
CA PRO A 177 -10.19 -15.30 -28.16
C PRO A 177 -11.45 -16.02 -28.63
N LEU A 178 -12.59 -15.34 -28.50
CA LEU A 178 -13.83 -15.73 -29.17
C LEU A 178 -13.88 -15.10 -30.57
N VAL A 179 -13.78 -13.76 -30.63
CA VAL A 179 -13.69 -13.00 -31.88
C VAL A 179 -12.73 -11.82 -31.72
N ALA A 180 -12.01 -11.46 -32.78
CA ALA A 180 -11.12 -10.31 -32.78
C ALA A 180 -11.17 -9.53 -34.10
N LYS A 181 -10.89 -8.23 -34.05
CA LYS A 181 -10.57 -7.36 -35.18
C LYS A 181 -9.22 -6.72 -34.93
N ALA A 182 -8.18 -7.35 -35.48
CA ALA A 182 -6.77 -7.09 -35.22
C ALA A 182 -5.93 -7.41 -36.46
N PRO A 183 -4.62 -7.12 -36.51
CA PRO A 183 -3.77 -7.51 -37.61
C PRO A 183 -3.93 -8.99 -37.97
N ALA A 184 -3.83 -9.31 -39.27
CA ALA A 184 -4.00 -10.68 -39.78
C ALA A 184 -3.01 -11.66 -39.11
N ALA A 185 -1.79 -11.19 -38.88
CA ALA A 185 -0.75 -11.83 -38.09
C ALA A 185 0.06 -10.75 -37.35
N GLY A 186 0.77 -11.14 -36.30
CA GLY A 186 1.60 -10.23 -35.49
C GLY A 186 0.93 -9.77 -34.18
N PRO A 187 1.61 -8.88 -33.44
CA PRO A 187 1.24 -8.54 -32.07
C PRO A 187 -0.05 -7.73 -32.00
N TRP A 188 -0.56 -7.60 -30.78
CA TRP A 188 -1.62 -6.67 -30.44
C TRP A 188 -1.12 -5.28 -30.79
N VAL A 189 -2.01 -4.48 -31.35
CA VAL A 189 -1.70 -3.10 -31.73
C VAL A 189 -2.81 -2.19 -31.25
N LYS A 190 -2.49 -0.91 -31.17
CA LYS A 190 -3.43 0.14 -30.82
C LYS A 190 -4.73 -0.01 -31.64
N ASP A 191 -5.85 0.16 -30.95
CA ASP A 191 -7.22 0.09 -31.50
C ASP A 191 -7.61 -1.29 -32.10
N GLY A 192 -6.81 -2.34 -31.84
CA GLY A 192 -7.24 -3.74 -31.98
C GLY A 192 -8.45 -4.03 -31.06
N LYS A 193 -9.35 -4.92 -31.46
CA LYS A 193 -10.60 -5.18 -30.70
C LYS A 193 -10.78 -6.67 -30.51
N MET A 194 -10.98 -7.15 -29.28
CA MET A 194 -11.04 -8.59 -29.03
C MET A 194 -12.00 -8.92 -27.90
N LEU A 195 -12.92 -9.84 -28.17
CA LEU A 195 -13.74 -10.51 -27.17
C LEU A 195 -13.11 -11.87 -26.89
N PHE A 196 -12.78 -12.16 -25.63
CA PHE A 196 -12.00 -13.33 -25.25
C PHE A 196 -12.31 -13.79 -23.81
N ILE A 197 -11.81 -14.95 -23.43
CA ILE A 197 -11.84 -15.47 -22.06
C ILE A 197 -10.46 -15.30 -21.43
N ARG A 198 -10.38 -14.71 -20.24
CA ARG A 198 -9.17 -14.60 -19.40
C ARG A 198 -9.51 -14.73 -17.93
N ASP A 199 -8.68 -15.44 -17.18
CA ASP A 199 -8.95 -15.86 -15.79
C ASP A 199 -10.32 -16.57 -15.64
N GLY A 200 -10.72 -17.24 -16.71
CA GLY A 200 -12.02 -17.88 -16.88
C GLY A 200 -13.21 -16.96 -17.14
N LYS A 201 -13.04 -15.64 -17.24
CA LYS A 201 -14.13 -14.66 -17.42
C LYS A 201 -14.16 -14.08 -18.83
N LEU A 202 -15.33 -13.60 -19.26
CA LEU A 202 -15.49 -12.92 -20.55
C LEU A 202 -14.92 -11.49 -20.49
N VAL A 203 -14.03 -11.14 -21.41
CA VAL A 203 -13.36 -9.85 -21.51
C VAL A 203 -13.52 -9.27 -22.92
N TYR A 204 -13.78 -7.98 -23.03
CA TYR A 204 -13.67 -7.24 -24.28
C TYR A 204 -12.63 -6.11 -24.15
N ASP A 205 -11.54 -6.22 -24.91
CA ASP A 205 -10.43 -5.25 -24.94
C ASP A 205 -10.49 -4.42 -26.22
N VAL A 206 -10.22 -3.12 -26.06
CA VAL A 206 -9.86 -2.23 -27.16
C VAL A 206 -8.42 -1.77 -26.91
N GLY A 207 -7.53 -2.20 -27.80
CA GLY A 207 -6.10 -2.10 -27.61
C GLY A 207 -5.66 -0.67 -27.32
N TRP A 208 -4.86 -0.50 -26.26
CA TRP A 208 -4.32 0.77 -25.78
C TRP A 208 -5.40 1.80 -25.35
N LEU A 209 -6.68 1.40 -25.28
CA LEU A 209 -7.74 2.16 -24.63
C LEU A 209 -7.99 1.64 -23.21
N ASP A 210 -8.62 0.48 -23.09
CA ASP A 210 -8.92 -0.21 -21.82
C ASP A 210 -9.59 -1.56 -22.17
N GLU A 211 -10.09 -2.26 -21.15
CA GLU A 211 -10.95 -3.44 -21.29
C GLU A 211 -12.24 -3.33 -20.46
N ILE A 212 -13.19 -4.21 -20.74
CA ILE A 212 -14.34 -4.54 -19.89
C ILE A 212 -14.32 -6.04 -19.59
N GLU A 213 -14.38 -6.40 -18.31
CA GLU A 213 -14.35 -7.78 -17.84
C GLU A 213 -15.68 -8.11 -17.15
N GLY A 214 -16.20 -9.31 -17.40
CA GLY A 214 -17.37 -9.85 -16.75
C GLY A 214 -17.05 -10.54 -15.43
N ASP A 215 -18.06 -10.72 -14.58
CA ASP A 215 -17.85 -11.22 -13.23
C ASP A 215 -17.77 -12.75 -13.17
N ARG A 216 -18.51 -13.44 -14.05
CA ARG A 216 -18.66 -14.89 -13.99
C ARG A 216 -17.55 -15.63 -14.72
N LYS A 217 -17.11 -16.73 -14.10
CA LYS A 217 -16.33 -17.76 -14.79
C LYS A 217 -17.23 -18.52 -15.76
N VAL A 218 -16.79 -18.61 -17.01
CA VAL A 218 -17.47 -19.24 -18.15
C VAL A 218 -16.61 -20.34 -18.80
N ASN A 219 -15.49 -20.69 -18.16
CA ASN A 219 -14.63 -21.81 -18.55
C ASN A 219 -14.91 -23.07 -17.74
N ASP A 220 -16.17 -23.36 -17.45
CA ASP A 220 -16.61 -24.49 -16.64
C ASP A 220 -16.81 -25.80 -17.46
N GLY A 221 -16.54 -25.75 -18.76
CA GLY A 221 -16.76 -26.84 -19.71
C GLY A 221 -18.21 -27.01 -20.16
N ARG A 222 -19.13 -26.10 -19.82
CA ARG A 222 -20.51 -26.07 -20.31
C ARG A 222 -20.64 -25.15 -21.52
N ALA A 223 -21.78 -25.24 -22.22
CA ALA A 223 -22.08 -24.38 -23.35
C ALA A 223 -22.60 -23.03 -22.84
N HIS A 224 -22.04 -21.94 -23.37
CA HIS A 224 -22.38 -20.56 -23.04
C HIS A 224 -22.68 -19.75 -24.31
N VAL A 225 -23.46 -18.69 -24.14
CA VAL A 225 -23.69 -17.66 -25.16
C VAL A 225 -23.09 -16.34 -24.69
N ALA A 226 -21.99 -15.90 -25.32
CA ALA A 226 -21.45 -14.56 -25.13
C ALA A 226 -22.05 -13.60 -26.14
N VAL A 227 -22.43 -12.40 -25.71
CA VAL A 227 -22.86 -11.31 -26.60
C VAL A 227 -22.06 -10.06 -26.29
N LEU A 228 -21.44 -9.47 -27.31
CA LEU A 228 -20.89 -8.12 -27.25
C LEU A 228 -21.79 -7.20 -28.08
N GLN A 229 -22.23 -6.11 -27.46
CA GLN A 229 -23.07 -5.10 -28.07
C GLN A 229 -22.37 -3.74 -27.99
N MET A 230 -22.38 -3.01 -29.11
CA MET A 230 -22.05 -1.60 -29.18
C MET A 230 -23.31 -0.81 -29.53
N ASP A 231 -23.71 0.11 -28.65
CA ASP A 231 -24.88 0.97 -28.77
C ASP A 231 -24.43 2.43 -28.56
N GLY A 232 -24.30 3.17 -29.66
CA GLY A 232 -23.60 4.43 -29.69
C GLY A 232 -22.13 4.25 -29.31
N THR A 233 -21.71 4.87 -28.21
CA THR A 233 -20.36 4.75 -27.65
C THR A 233 -20.29 3.80 -26.45
N THR A 234 -21.39 3.10 -26.12
CA THR A 234 -21.45 2.20 -24.97
C THR A 234 -21.25 0.75 -25.40
N ALA A 235 -20.19 0.12 -24.89
CA ALA A 235 -19.97 -1.31 -25.02
C ALA A 235 -20.63 -2.06 -23.86
N ARG A 236 -21.28 -3.19 -24.16
CA ARG A 236 -21.88 -4.09 -23.17
C ARG A 236 -21.53 -5.52 -23.50
N ILE A 237 -21.13 -6.30 -22.50
CA ILE A 237 -20.93 -7.75 -22.62
C ILE A 237 -21.98 -8.49 -21.81
N PHE A 238 -22.46 -9.61 -22.36
CA PHE A 238 -23.46 -10.47 -21.76
C PHE A 238 -22.99 -11.91 -21.84
N VAL A 239 -23.39 -12.71 -20.84
CA VAL A 239 -23.23 -14.17 -20.83
C VAL A 239 -24.59 -14.77 -20.50
N ASP A 240 -25.06 -15.70 -21.32
CA ASP A 240 -26.32 -16.42 -21.12
C ASP A 240 -27.52 -15.50 -20.80
N GLY A 241 -27.58 -14.37 -21.51
CA GLY A 241 -28.70 -13.41 -21.45
C GLY A 241 -28.63 -12.43 -20.28
N ARG A 242 -27.63 -12.57 -19.40
CA ARG A 242 -27.34 -11.63 -18.30
C ARG A 242 -26.22 -10.68 -18.72
N MET A 243 -26.39 -9.39 -18.43
CA MET A 243 -25.33 -8.39 -18.61
C MET A 243 -24.22 -8.61 -17.58
N GLU A 244 -22.99 -8.74 -18.05
CA GLU A 244 -21.81 -8.93 -17.20
C GLU A 244 -21.12 -7.60 -16.92
N ALA A 245 -20.96 -6.73 -17.92
CA ALA A 245 -20.34 -5.42 -17.75
C ALA A 245 -20.78 -4.44 -18.85
N ALA A 246 -20.66 -3.14 -18.55
CA ALA A 246 -20.91 -2.06 -19.50
C ALA A 246 -19.94 -0.89 -19.29
N LYS A 247 -19.55 -0.22 -20.39
CA LYS A 247 -18.67 0.94 -20.33
C LYS A 247 -19.03 1.97 -21.40
N ARG A 248 -19.22 3.22 -20.97
CA ARG A 248 -19.52 4.37 -21.83
C ARG A 248 -18.23 4.90 -22.46
N GLU A 249 -18.35 5.61 -23.60
CA GLU A 249 -17.22 6.18 -24.33
C GLU A 249 -16.13 5.16 -24.73
N PHE A 250 -16.56 3.92 -24.97
CA PHE A 250 -15.69 2.76 -25.15
C PHE A 250 -15.64 2.27 -26.61
N ARG A 251 -15.64 3.21 -27.56
CA ARG A 251 -15.58 2.96 -29.01
C ARG A 251 -14.35 3.62 -29.62
N ARG A 252 -13.74 2.94 -30.60
CA ARG A 252 -12.62 3.46 -31.39
C ARG A 252 -12.85 3.20 -32.88
N PRO A 253 -12.30 4.05 -33.77
CA PRO A 253 -12.28 3.76 -35.21
C PRO A 253 -11.67 2.39 -35.48
N ASP A 254 -12.09 1.76 -36.59
CA ASP A 254 -11.41 0.58 -37.10
C ASP A 254 -10.10 0.97 -37.77
N VAL A 255 -9.10 0.11 -37.66
CA VAL A 255 -7.78 0.31 -38.25
C VAL A 255 -7.73 -0.38 -39.60
N ASP A 256 -7.26 0.33 -40.62
CA ASP A 256 -7.08 -0.22 -41.96
C ASP A 256 -6.11 -1.42 -41.94
N GLY A 257 -6.48 -2.50 -42.63
CA GLY A 257 -5.71 -3.74 -42.66
C GLY A 257 -5.96 -4.72 -41.50
N HIS A 258 -6.70 -4.34 -40.46
CA HIS A 258 -7.16 -5.30 -39.46
C HIS A 258 -8.19 -6.27 -40.07
N ARG A 259 -8.07 -7.55 -39.69
CA ARG A 259 -8.94 -8.64 -40.14
C ARG A 259 -9.84 -9.10 -39.00
N PHE A 260 -11.08 -9.43 -39.33
CA PHE A 260 -11.97 -10.11 -38.40
C PHE A 260 -11.57 -11.58 -38.31
N LYS A 261 -11.43 -12.09 -37.09
CA LYS A 261 -10.93 -13.41 -36.74
C LYS A 261 -11.90 -14.08 -35.78
N ILE A 262 -12.20 -15.36 -36.00
CA ILE A 262 -12.91 -16.22 -35.04
C ILE A 262 -11.90 -17.18 -34.42
N GLY A 263 -11.89 -17.26 -33.09
CA GLY A 263 -11.04 -18.19 -32.36
C GLY A 263 -9.54 -17.83 -32.34
N ALA A 264 -9.15 -16.62 -32.74
CA ALA A 264 -7.74 -16.20 -32.79
C ALA A 264 -7.52 -14.73 -32.45
N GLY A 265 -6.50 -14.49 -31.64
CA GLY A 265 -6.05 -13.19 -31.16
C GLY A 265 -4.83 -12.71 -31.93
N SER A 266 -4.00 -11.90 -31.29
CA SER A 266 -2.69 -11.50 -31.80
C SER A 266 -1.58 -12.33 -31.13
N SER A 267 -0.37 -12.31 -31.71
CA SER A 267 0.76 -13.16 -31.31
C SER A 267 1.42 -12.83 -29.96
N ASP A 268 0.88 -11.87 -29.21
CA ASP A 268 1.28 -11.54 -27.85
C ASP A 268 0.07 -11.18 -26.96
N PHE A 269 -1.16 -11.40 -27.45
CA PHE A 269 -2.39 -11.07 -26.74
C PHE A 269 -3.57 -11.91 -27.24
N GLY A 270 -4.16 -12.67 -26.32
CA GLY A 270 -5.28 -13.57 -26.59
C GLY A 270 -4.85 -14.97 -27.04
N GLY A 271 -3.80 -15.10 -27.85
CA GLY A 271 -3.35 -16.41 -28.35
C GLY A 271 -4.41 -17.10 -29.21
N SER A 272 -4.55 -18.42 -29.06
CA SER A 272 -5.54 -19.23 -29.79
C SER A 272 -6.66 -19.72 -28.89
N TRP A 273 -7.87 -19.86 -29.44
CA TRP A 273 -9.01 -20.37 -28.70
C TRP A 273 -8.78 -21.79 -28.20
N SER A 274 -8.90 -21.98 -26.88
CA SER A 274 -8.92 -23.30 -26.27
C SER A 274 -10.37 -23.71 -26.01
N GLY A 275 -11.02 -24.43 -26.91
CA GLY A 275 -12.40 -24.88 -26.73
C GLY A 275 -13.16 -25.07 -28.03
N GLU A 276 -14.48 -25.09 -27.96
CA GLU A 276 -15.38 -25.18 -29.12
C GLU A 276 -16.09 -23.82 -29.32
N ILE A 277 -16.11 -23.30 -30.55
CA ILE A 277 -17.02 -22.22 -30.96
C ILE A 277 -18.00 -22.83 -31.96
N SER A 278 -19.28 -22.94 -31.59
CA SER A 278 -20.28 -23.63 -32.40
C SER A 278 -21.10 -22.69 -33.29
N ASN A 279 -21.12 -21.39 -33.00
CA ASN A 279 -21.79 -20.39 -33.84
C ASN A 279 -21.27 -18.97 -33.55
N VAL A 280 -21.05 -18.17 -34.60
CA VAL A 280 -20.86 -16.72 -34.50
C VAL A 280 -21.90 -16.03 -35.36
N ARG A 281 -22.65 -15.09 -34.78
CA ARG A 281 -23.63 -14.27 -35.50
C ARG A 281 -23.32 -12.79 -35.32
N TRP A 282 -23.51 -12.00 -36.38
CA TRP A 282 -23.28 -10.57 -36.38
C TRP A 282 -24.50 -9.81 -36.89
N TRP A 283 -24.81 -8.68 -36.25
CA TRP A 283 -25.79 -7.70 -36.70
C TRP A 283 -25.13 -6.32 -36.81
N LYS A 284 -25.41 -5.59 -37.90
CA LYS A 284 -24.95 -4.21 -38.14
C LYS A 284 -25.74 -3.15 -37.33
N ARG A 285 -26.38 -3.57 -36.25
CA ARG A 285 -27.15 -2.74 -35.32
C ARG A 285 -26.98 -3.23 -33.87
N ALA A 286 -27.24 -2.35 -32.91
CA ALA A 286 -27.46 -2.76 -31.53
C ALA A 286 -28.82 -3.48 -31.42
N LEU A 287 -28.82 -4.72 -30.90
CA LEU A 287 -30.05 -5.42 -30.53
C LEU A 287 -30.66 -4.80 -29.26
N SER A 288 -31.97 -4.83 -29.08
CA SER A 288 -32.57 -4.48 -27.79
C SER A 288 -32.18 -5.49 -26.70
N LEU A 289 -32.25 -5.11 -25.43
CA LEU A 289 -31.95 -6.04 -24.32
C LEU A 289 -32.86 -7.28 -24.32
N ALA A 290 -34.10 -7.14 -24.79
CA ALA A 290 -35.03 -8.25 -24.96
C ALA A 290 -34.56 -9.22 -26.06
N GLU A 291 -34.07 -8.69 -27.18
CA GLU A 291 -33.49 -9.49 -28.27
C GLU A 291 -32.19 -10.19 -27.81
N VAL A 292 -31.31 -9.50 -27.09
CA VAL A 292 -30.08 -10.10 -26.51
C VAL A 292 -30.42 -11.24 -25.55
N LYS A 293 -31.46 -11.08 -24.72
CA LYS A 293 -31.95 -12.13 -23.84
C LYS A 293 -32.47 -13.33 -24.66
N ALA A 294 -33.25 -13.08 -25.71
CA ALA A 294 -33.78 -14.14 -26.58
C ALA A 294 -32.66 -14.97 -27.25
N LEU A 295 -31.53 -14.34 -27.60
CA LEU A 295 -30.36 -15.05 -28.16
C LEU A 295 -29.78 -16.12 -27.23
N SER A 296 -29.98 -15.98 -25.92
CA SER A 296 -29.44 -16.91 -24.91
C SER A 296 -30.46 -17.95 -24.43
N GLU A 297 -31.74 -17.79 -24.79
CA GLU A 297 -32.82 -18.73 -24.45
C GLU A 297 -33.06 -19.80 -25.54
N GLY A 298 -32.18 -19.91 -26.54
CA GLY A 298 -32.40 -20.82 -27.67
C GLY A 298 -33.43 -20.30 -28.68
N LYS A 299 -33.88 -19.04 -28.55
CA LYS A 299 -34.91 -18.41 -29.41
C LYS A 299 -34.29 -17.51 -30.46
N GLU A 300 -33.11 -17.85 -30.96
CA GLU A 300 -32.36 -16.97 -31.87
C GLU A 300 -33.10 -16.66 -33.17
N ASP A 301 -33.98 -17.55 -33.60
CA ASP A 301 -34.80 -17.39 -34.82
C ASP A 301 -35.98 -16.41 -34.62
N THR A 302 -36.23 -15.96 -33.38
CA THR A 302 -37.19 -14.90 -33.06
C THR A 302 -36.57 -13.50 -33.13
N VAL A 303 -35.24 -13.42 -33.20
CA VAL A 303 -34.50 -12.18 -33.46
C VAL A 303 -34.31 -12.08 -34.97
N ASN A 304 -34.49 -10.89 -35.56
CA ASN A 304 -34.37 -10.66 -37.00
C ASN A 304 -33.07 -11.27 -37.59
N THR A 305 -33.11 -11.69 -38.86
CA THR A 305 -32.02 -12.38 -39.58
C THR A 305 -30.67 -11.68 -39.38
N PRO A 306 -29.61 -12.39 -38.93
CA PRO A 306 -28.27 -11.82 -38.77
C PRO A 306 -27.65 -11.45 -40.12
N ASP A 307 -26.84 -10.38 -40.15
CA ASP A 307 -26.08 -9.94 -41.32
C ASP A 307 -24.94 -10.90 -41.69
N TYR A 308 -24.48 -11.70 -40.71
CA TYR A 308 -23.52 -12.78 -40.91
C TYR A 308 -23.76 -13.91 -39.90
N ASN A 309 -23.65 -15.16 -40.34
CA ASN A 309 -23.91 -16.35 -39.53
C ASN A 309 -22.92 -17.47 -39.89
N TRP A 310 -21.93 -17.68 -39.04
CA TRP A 310 -20.87 -18.66 -39.23
C TRP A 310 -21.05 -19.89 -38.34
N LYS A 311 -20.76 -21.08 -38.87
CA LYS A 311 -20.72 -22.37 -38.15
C LYS A 311 -19.50 -23.19 -38.61
N PRO A 312 -18.93 -24.07 -37.75
CA PRO A 312 -17.84 -24.96 -38.14
C PRO A 312 -18.15 -25.78 -39.41
N GLY A 313 -17.19 -25.90 -40.34
CA GLY A 313 -17.31 -26.71 -41.56
C GLY A 313 -17.57 -25.96 -42.87
N THR A 314 -17.54 -24.62 -42.88
CA THR A 314 -17.64 -23.79 -44.09
C THR A 314 -16.28 -23.15 -44.44
N GLU A 315 -15.52 -23.82 -45.33
CA GLU A 315 -14.32 -23.40 -46.13
C GLU A 315 -12.87 -23.46 -45.55
N PRO A 316 -11.83 -23.61 -46.42
CA PRO A 316 -10.55 -24.30 -46.11
C PRO A 316 -9.35 -23.39 -45.77
N ALA A 317 -8.35 -23.94 -45.08
CA ALA A 317 -7.11 -23.27 -44.66
C ALA A 317 -5.94 -23.50 -45.65
N PRO A 318 -5.05 -22.51 -45.90
CA PRO A 318 -3.84 -22.68 -46.71
C PRO A 318 -2.60 -23.08 -45.89
N GLU A 319 -1.74 -23.93 -46.48
CA GLU A 319 -0.48 -24.43 -45.93
C GLU A 319 0.68 -23.42 -46.05
N ALA A 320 1.55 -23.35 -45.02
CA ALA A 320 2.89 -22.77 -45.09
C ALA A 320 3.89 -23.63 -44.29
N GLU A 321 5.10 -23.84 -44.85
CA GLU A 321 6.17 -24.68 -44.32
C GLU A 321 6.84 -24.14 -43.04
N LYS A 322 7.36 -25.07 -42.21
CA LYS A 322 7.72 -24.86 -40.80
C LYS A 322 9.22 -24.58 -40.53
N LYS A 323 9.58 -23.60 -39.69
CA LYS A 323 10.90 -23.42 -39.04
C LYS A 323 10.75 -23.15 -37.53
N GLN A 324 11.35 -24.01 -36.70
CA GLN A 324 11.21 -23.99 -35.23
C GLN A 324 12.13 -22.96 -34.54
N LEU A 325 11.55 -21.95 -33.87
CA LEU A 325 12.29 -20.96 -33.05
C LEU A 325 12.56 -21.48 -31.62
N VAL A 326 13.70 -21.11 -31.01
CA VAL A 326 14.10 -21.53 -29.65
C VAL A 326 14.13 -20.33 -28.70
N ALA A 327 13.31 -20.34 -27.64
CA ALA A 327 13.29 -19.28 -26.63
C ALA A 327 14.54 -19.35 -25.72
N VAL A 328 15.19 -18.19 -25.51
CA VAL A 328 16.41 -18.02 -24.72
C VAL A 328 16.32 -16.74 -23.89
N ASN A 329 16.80 -16.79 -22.65
CA ASN A 329 16.90 -15.63 -21.78
C ASN A 329 18.35 -15.14 -21.70
N TYR A 330 18.69 -14.10 -22.46
CA TYR A 330 19.93 -13.37 -22.33
C TYR A 330 19.62 -11.90 -21.97
N GLY A 331 19.92 -11.51 -20.73
CA GLY A 331 19.52 -10.20 -20.19
C GLY A 331 18.16 -10.20 -19.50
N THR A 332 17.51 -9.04 -19.45
CA THR A 332 16.24 -8.80 -18.74
C THR A 332 15.00 -9.04 -19.63
N VAL A 333 15.18 -9.12 -20.95
CA VAL A 333 14.10 -9.30 -21.94
C VAL A 333 14.26 -10.66 -22.62
N ALA A 334 13.28 -11.54 -22.43
CA ALA A 334 13.23 -12.86 -23.10
C ALA A 334 13.10 -12.71 -24.62
N GLY A 335 13.71 -13.62 -25.39
CA GLY A 335 13.64 -13.60 -26.85
C GLY A 335 13.97 -14.93 -27.49
N TYR A 336 13.85 -15.05 -28.80
CA TYR A 336 14.30 -16.24 -29.52
C TYR A 336 15.79 -16.15 -29.81
N GLY A 337 16.51 -17.21 -29.47
CA GLY A 337 17.96 -17.26 -29.56
C GLY A 337 18.45 -17.61 -30.97
N THR A 338 19.55 -16.99 -31.39
CA THR A 338 20.33 -17.38 -32.57
C THR A 338 21.78 -17.66 -32.19
N ARG A 339 22.45 -18.52 -32.97
CA ARG A 339 23.91 -18.56 -32.99
C ARG A 339 24.44 -17.37 -33.78
N VAL A 340 25.63 -16.90 -33.42
CA VAL A 340 26.37 -15.87 -34.16
C VAL A 340 27.54 -16.56 -34.83
N GLN A 341 27.68 -16.38 -36.15
CA GLN A 341 28.85 -16.85 -36.88
C GLN A 341 29.67 -15.68 -37.42
N LEU A 342 30.99 -15.78 -37.40
CA LEU A 342 31.92 -14.83 -38.04
C LEU A 342 32.72 -15.57 -39.09
N LYS A 343 32.59 -15.17 -40.36
CA LYS A 343 33.31 -15.76 -41.50
C LYS A 343 34.21 -14.71 -42.12
N ALA A 344 35.49 -15.00 -42.26
CA ALA A 344 36.45 -14.12 -42.91
C ALA A 344 37.57 -14.91 -43.61
N GLY A 345 38.04 -14.38 -44.73
CA GLY A 345 39.18 -14.89 -45.50
C GLY A 345 40.53 -14.32 -45.04
N SER A 346 41.59 -14.58 -45.80
CA SER A 346 42.94 -14.09 -45.52
C SER A 346 43.01 -12.56 -45.49
N GLY A 347 43.72 -12.00 -44.51
CA GLY A 347 43.86 -10.55 -44.33
C GLY A 347 42.82 -9.91 -43.39
N PHE A 348 42.09 -10.72 -42.62
CA PHE A 348 41.27 -10.29 -41.50
C PHE A 348 41.98 -10.56 -40.17
N HIS A 349 41.89 -9.65 -39.21
CA HIS A 349 42.44 -9.81 -37.86
C HIS A 349 41.42 -9.28 -36.83
N LEU A 350 40.75 -10.19 -36.13
CA LEU A 350 39.81 -9.86 -35.07
C LEU A 350 40.59 -9.47 -33.80
N LYS A 351 40.48 -8.21 -33.38
CA LYS A 351 41.10 -7.70 -32.15
C LYS A 351 40.21 -7.88 -30.92
N GLY A 352 38.89 -7.95 -31.11
CA GLY A 352 37.96 -8.26 -30.03
C GLY A 352 36.52 -8.43 -30.51
N ALA A 353 35.80 -9.38 -29.91
CA ALA A 353 34.38 -9.59 -30.10
C ALA A 353 33.68 -9.70 -28.74
N ARG A 354 32.85 -8.71 -28.40
CA ARG A 354 32.18 -8.63 -27.11
C ARG A 354 30.68 -8.52 -27.26
N VAL A 355 29.93 -9.20 -26.42
CA VAL A 355 28.47 -9.21 -26.43
C VAL A 355 27.89 -8.62 -25.14
N GLN A 356 26.78 -7.89 -25.22
CA GLN A 356 26.06 -7.27 -24.11
C GLN A 356 24.55 -7.44 -24.36
N PRO A 357 23.72 -7.74 -23.35
CA PRO A 357 22.28 -7.81 -23.54
C PRO A 357 21.69 -6.43 -23.89
N LEU A 358 20.66 -6.42 -24.74
CA LEU A 358 19.83 -5.24 -24.98
C LEU A 358 18.88 -5.04 -23.79
N GLU A 359 18.46 -3.80 -23.58
CA GLU A 359 17.49 -3.41 -22.54
C GLU A 359 16.22 -2.83 -23.18
N LYS A 360 15.18 -2.62 -22.38
CA LYS A 360 13.91 -2.04 -22.86
C LYS A 360 14.03 -0.58 -23.29
N ALA A 361 15.01 0.15 -22.78
CA ALA A 361 15.23 1.56 -23.08
C ALA A 361 16.69 1.84 -23.44
N ASP A 362 16.92 2.83 -24.30
CA ASP A 362 18.28 3.26 -24.65
C ASP A 362 18.82 4.19 -23.56
N HIS A 363 19.67 3.63 -22.70
CA HIS A 363 20.23 4.32 -21.55
C HIS A 363 21.11 5.51 -21.96
N ALA A 364 21.84 5.42 -23.08
CA ALA A 364 22.67 6.52 -23.56
C ALA A 364 21.81 7.66 -24.09
N ALA A 365 20.73 7.35 -24.81
CA ALA A 365 19.78 8.35 -25.27
C ALA A 365 19.12 9.12 -24.11
N LEU A 366 18.71 8.42 -23.04
CA LEU A 366 18.12 9.04 -21.85
C LEU A 366 19.08 9.98 -21.11
N VAL A 367 20.37 9.63 -21.06
CA VAL A 367 21.38 10.52 -20.46
C VAL A 367 21.66 11.72 -21.37
N ARG A 368 21.71 11.52 -22.70
CA ARG A 368 21.89 12.62 -23.66
C ARG A 368 20.69 13.58 -23.72
N SER A 369 19.49 13.13 -23.35
CA SER A 369 18.29 13.96 -23.33
C SER A 369 18.10 14.77 -22.05
N TRP A 370 19.02 14.68 -21.10
CA TRP A 370 18.97 15.48 -19.88
C TRP A 370 19.05 16.99 -20.17
N ASP A 371 18.12 17.72 -19.57
CA ASP A 371 17.79 19.12 -19.82
C ASP A 371 17.09 19.74 -18.59
N LYS A 372 16.59 20.97 -18.70
CA LYS A 372 15.89 21.63 -17.59
C LYS A 372 14.61 20.93 -17.18
N ASP A 373 13.91 20.31 -18.12
CA ASP A 373 12.60 19.69 -17.86
C ASP A 373 12.75 18.36 -17.12
N SER A 374 13.69 17.52 -17.54
CA SER A 374 14.08 16.30 -16.81
C SER A 374 14.57 16.61 -15.40
N LEU A 375 15.28 17.73 -15.21
CA LEU A 375 15.69 18.18 -13.87
C LEU A 375 14.50 18.53 -12.97
N VAL A 376 13.50 19.23 -13.50
CA VAL A 376 12.26 19.59 -12.77
C VAL A 376 11.46 18.33 -12.43
N ARG A 377 11.26 17.42 -13.39
CA ARG A 377 10.58 16.14 -13.14
C ARG A 377 11.30 15.31 -12.09
N GLY A 378 12.63 15.22 -12.19
CA GLY A 378 13.48 14.52 -11.23
C GLY A 378 13.36 15.06 -9.82
N ARG A 379 13.34 16.39 -9.66
CA ARG A 379 13.10 17.05 -8.37
C ARG A 379 11.75 16.66 -7.77
N GLN A 380 10.70 16.70 -8.60
CA GLN A 380 9.35 16.39 -8.16
C GLN A 380 9.24 14.93 -7.68
N ILE A 381 9.82 13.99 -8.43
CA ILE A 381 9.79 12.57 -8.07
C ILE A 381 10.66 12.29 -6.83
N TYR A 382 11.86 12.87 -6.76
CA TYR A 382 12.73 12.75 -5.57
C TYR A 382 12.04 13.26 -4.30
N GLY A 383 11.30 14.36 -4.40
CA GLY A 383 10.57 14.97 -3.28
C GLY A 383 9.42 14.12 -2.74
N GLN A 384 8.90 13.17 -3.50
CA GLN A 384 7.78 12.32 -3.07
C GLN A 384 8.25 11.22 -2.11
N LEU A 385 9.32 10.50 -2.46
CA LEU A 385 9.71 9.27 -1.75
C LEU A 385 11.19 9.24 -1.32
N CYS A 386 12.11 9.79 -2.13
CA CYS A 386 13.55 9.70 -1.87
C CYS A 386 14.01 10.64 -0.75
N VAL A 387 13.46 11.85 -0.70
CA VAL A 387 13.86 12.90 0.27
C VAL A 387 13.69 12.46 1.73
N THR A 388 12.67 11.64 2.02
CA THR A 388 12.40 11.13 3.37
C THR A 388 13.57 10.36 3.94
N CYS A 389 14.20 9.51 3.13
CA CYS A 389 15.33 8.68 3.54
C CYS A 389 16.66 9.42 3.39
N HIS A 390 16.85 10.14 2.29
CA HIS A 390 18.15 10.71 1.90
C HIS A 390 18.36 12.17 2.30
N GLY A 391 17.29 12.89 2.65
CA GLY A 391 17.32 14.32 2.99
C GLY A 391 17.48 15.23 1.77
N ASN A 392 17.78 16.49 2.03
CA ASN A 392 18.19 17.49 1.04
C ASN A 392 19.41 18.28 1.58
N LEU A 393 19.77 19.41 0.95
CA LEU A 393 20.92 20.22 1.37
C LEU A 393 20.75 20.88 2.74
N GLU A 394 19.50 21.13 3.15
CA GLU A 394 19.15 21.90 4.35
C GLU A 394 18.74 20.98 5.53
N LYS A 395 18.11 19.84 5.22
CA LYS A 395 17.49 18.93 6.17
C LYS A 395 17.93 17.50 5.92
N GLU A 396 18.47 16.86 6.94
CA GLU A 396 18.83 15.45 6.88
C GLU A 396 17.59 14.54 6.77
N GLY A 397 17.75 13.43 6.06
CA GLY A 397 16.72 12.39 5.97
C GLY A 397 16.47 11.72 7.32
N SER A 398 15.30 11.09 7.45
CA SER A 398 14.86 10.39 8.66
C SER A 398 15.61 9.08 8.91
N LEU A 399 16.16 8.43 7.87
CA LEU A 399 16.85 7.14 8.01
C LEU A 399 18.36 7.36 8.19
N PRO A 400 18.95 7.06 9.38
CA PRO A 400 20.37 7.33 9.63
C PRO A 400 21.32 6.47 8.79
N THR A 401 20.87 5.29 8.35
CA THR A 401 21.66 4.37 7.52
C THR A 401 21.60 4.71 6.02
N ALA A 402 20.67 5.57 5.60
CA ALA A 402 20.60 6.01 4.21
C ALA A 402 21.71 7.02 3.90
N MET A 403 22.34 6.86 2.74
CA MET A 403 23.38 7.78 2.30
C MET A 403 22.81 9.18 2.09
N ARG A 404 23.46 10.21 2.64
CA ARG A 404 23.17 11.60 2.30
C ARG A 404 23.96 11.98 1.04
N PHE A 405 23.30 12.24 -0.08
CA PHE A 405 24.00 12.41 -1.37
C PHE A 405 25.03 13.56 -1.35
N HIS A 406 24.74 14.66 -0.66
CA HIS A 406 25.63 15.82 -0.53
C HIS A 406 26.89 15.62 0.33
N LYS A 407 27.05 14.47 1.01
CA LYS A 407 28.16 14.23 1.96
C LYS A 407 28.72 12.81 1.94
N GLY A 408 27.88 11.82 1.63
CA GLY A 408 28.22 10.40 1.73
C GLY A 408 29.03 9.89 0.54
N LYS A 409 29.54 8.66 0.67
CA LYS A 409 30.23 7.92 -0.39
C LYS A 409 29.35 6.80 -0.91
N PHE A 410 29.17 6.72 -2.23
CA PHE A 410 28.36 5.66 -2.86
C PHE A 410 29.00 4.29 -2.62
N ARG A 411 28.19 3.32 -2.20
CA ARG A 411 28.63 1.94 -1.90
C ARG A 411 28.24 0.93 -2.98
N ASN A 412 27.26 1.27 -3.83
CA ASN A 412 26.76 0.41 -4.91
C ASN A 412 26.95 1.06 -6.29
N GLY A 413 28.09 1.74 -6.50
CA GLY A 413 28.36 2.49 -7.73
C GLY A 413 27.81 3.92 -7.72
N LYS A 414 28.53 4.83 -8.39
CA LYS A 414 28.22 6.28 -8.43
C LYS A 414 27.87 6.81 -9.82
N ASP A 415 28.09 6.00 -10.86
CA ASP A 415 27.70 6.36 -12.22
C ASP A 415 26.19 6.19 -12.44
N PRO A 416 25.59 6.92 -13.40
CA PRO A 416 24.15 6.87 -13.66
C PRO A 416 23.59 5.47 -13.86
N TYR A 417 24.30 4.57 -14.55
CA TYR A 417 23.77 3.23 -14.82
C TYR A 417 23.72 2.38 -13.55
N ARG A 418 24.75 2.44 -12.69
CA ARG A 418 24.72 1.75 -11.40
C ARG A 418 23.73 2.36 -10.41
N MET A 419 23.51 3.68 -10.47
CA MET A 419 22.42 4.33 -9.74
C MET A 419 21.05 3.83 -10.24
N PHE A 420 20.85 3.72 -11.55
CA PHE A 420 19.66 3.11 -12.15
C PHE A 420 19.47 1.67 -11.68
N GLN A 421 20.51 0.82 -11.73
CA GLN A 421 20.44 -0.56 -11.22
C GLN A 421 20.10 -0.62 -9.73
N THR A 422 20.50 0.37 -8.94
CA THR A 422 20.12 0.47 -7.52
C THR A 422 18.63 0.81 -7.37
N LEU A 423 18.09 1.71 -8.20
CA LEU A 423 16.65 1.99 -8.23
C LEU A 423 15.84 0.79 -8.75
N GLU A 424 16.40 0.04 -9.70
CA GLU A 424 15.76 -1.12 -10.33
C GLU A 424 15.75 -2.36 -9.42
N ARG A 425 16.86 -2.63 -8.71
CA ARG A 425 17.08 -3.88 -7.97
C ARG A 425 17.13 -3.72 -6.46
N GLY A 426 17.11 -2.49 -5.96
CA GLY A 426 17.33 -2.18 -4.54
C GLY A 426 18.78 -2.38 -4.09
N TYR A 427 19.11 -1.96 -2.87
CA TYR A 427 20.41 -2.20 -2.23
C TYR A 427 20.34 -1.98 -0.71
N GLY A 428 20.82 -2.95 0.08
CA GLY A 428 20.75 -2.88 1.54
C GLY A 428 19.30 -2.84 2.05
N LEU A 429 18.92 -1.74 2.71
CA LEU A 429 17.54 -1.50 3.17
C LEU A 429 16.66 -0.77 2.15
N MET A 430 17.23 -0.34 1.02
CA MET A 430 16.48 0.32 -0.05
C MET A 430 15.80 -0.74 -0.92
N VAL A 431 14.47 -0.72 -0.95
CA VAL A 431 13.66 -1.58 -1.82
C VAL A 431 13.75 -1.13 -3.29
N PRO A 432 13.60 -2.03 -4.27
CA PRO A 432 13.37 -1.68 -5.67
C PRO A 432 12.26 -0.64 -5.85
N GLN A 433 12.34 0.16 -6.91
CA GLN A 433 11.35 1.20 -7.25
C GLN A 433 10.61 0.85 -8.56
N PRO A 434 9.79 -0.22 -8.58
CA PRO A 434 9.11 -0.69 -9.79
C PRO A 434 8.05 0.28 -10.31
N GLN A 435 7.58 1.20 -9.47
CA GLN A 435 6.56 2.19 -9.81
C GLN A 435 7.06 3.32 -10.73
N TYR A 436 8.37 3.41 -10.97
CA TYR A 436 8.96 4.42 -11.85
C TYR A 436 9.45 3.78 -13.15
N THR A 437 9.14 4.44 -14.28
CA THR A 437 9.70 4.07 -15.59
C THR A 437 11.22 4.30 -15.63
N THR A 438 11.89 3.74 -16.63
CA THR A 438 13.33 3.91 -16.84
C THR A 438 13.66 5.39 -17.00
N ALA A 439 12.91 6.12 -17.82
CA ALA A 439 13.08 7.58 -17.98
C ALA A 439 12.94 8.35 -16.66
N GLN A 440 11.91 8.03 -15.85
CA GLN A 440 11.70 8.67 -14.55
C GLN A 440 12.84 8.39 -13.56
N LYS A 441 13.40 7.17 -13.56
CA LYS A 441 14.59 6.84 -12.76
C LYS A 441 15.78 7.68 -13.20
N TYR A 442 15.99 7.88 -14.50
CA TYR A 442 17.02 8.76 -15.02
C TYR A 442 16.79 10.24 -14.69
N ASP A 443 15.54 10.73 -14.68
CA ASP A 443 15.22 12.09 -14.21
C ASP A 443 15.62 12.28 -12.74
N ILE A 444 15.33 11.31 -11.85
CA ILE A 444 15.78 11.34 -10.43
C ILE A 444 17.31 11.40 -10.36
N ILE A 445 18.01 10.57 -11.15
CA ILE A 445 19.47 10.52 -11.18
C ILE A 445 20.04 11.85 -11.68
N HIS A 446 19.45 12.46 -12.71
CA HIS A 446 19.82 13.79 -13.19
C HIS A 446 19.72 14.81 -12.06
N PHE A 447 18.59 14.83 -11.34
CA PHE A 447 18.38 15.73 -10.21
C PHE A 447 19.39 15.52 -9.08
N ILE A 448 19.67 14.27 -8.71
CA ILE A 448 20.67 13.97 -7.66
C ILE A 448 22.04 14.50 -8.07
N ARG A 449 22.45 14.28 -9.32
CA ARG A 449 23.76 14.70 -9.82
C ARG A 449 23.91 16.20 -9.83
N GLU A 450 22.96 16.93 -10.41
CA GLU A 450 23.06 18.38 -10.52
C GLU A 450 22.84 19.09 -9.18
N THR A 451 22.04 18.53 -8.27
CA THR A 451 21.67 19.23 -7.02
C THR A 451 22.55 18.84 -5.83
N PHE A 452 22.98 17.58 -5.73
CA PHE A 452 23.69 17.10 -4.54
C PHE A 452 25.15 16.73 -4.80
N LEU A 453 25.57 16.52 -6.05
CA LEU A 453 26.93 16.08 -6.36
C LEU A 453 27.77 17.18 -7.00
N LYS A 454 27.26 17.81 -8.06
CA LYS A 454 27.93 18.93 -8.72
C LYS A 454 28.14 20.09 -7.73
N ASP A 455 29.34 20.65 -7.71
CA ASP A 455 29.78 21.75 -6.84
C ASP A 455 29.67 21.48 -5.31
N VAL A 456 29.15 20.32 -4.88
CA VAL A 456 28.85 19.99 -3.46
C VAL A 456 29.59 18.74 -2.99
N ASN A 457 29.50 17.64 -3.75
CA ASN A 457 30.15 16.36 -3.46
C ASN A 457 30.83 15.81 -4.73
N GLU A 458 31.69 16.64 -5.32
CA GLU A 458 32.26 16.41 -6.65
C GLU A 458 33.07 15.11 -6.75
N GLY A 459 33.71 14.67 -5.66
CA GLY A 459 34.42 13.38 -5.64
C GLY A 459 33.51 12.16 -5.89
N GLN A 460 32.20 12.33 -5.72
CA GLN A 460 31.18 11.33 -6.06
C GLN A 460 30.49 11.59 -7.40
N LEU A 461 30.77 12.68 -8.10
CA LEU A 461 30.27 12.93 -9.45
C LEU A 461 31.11 12.13 -10.46
N SER A 462 30.48 11.27 -11.26
CA SER A 462 31.15 10.56 -12.36
C SER A 462 31.16 11.42 -13.64
N GLN A 463 32.24 11.34 -14.42
CA GLN A 463 32.29 11.91 -15.77
C GLN A 463 31.42 11.08 -16.72
N LEU A 464 30.73 11.76 -17.65
CA LEU A 464 29.84 11.18 -18.64
C LEU A 464 30.31 11.59 -20.04
N ASP A 465 31.44 11.03 -20.47
CA ASP A 465 31.97 11.25 -21.81
C ASP A 465 31.39 10.23 -22.81
N GLU A 466 31.72 10.39 -24.09
CA GLU A 466 31.28 9.47 -25.13
C GLU A 466 31.83 8.05 -24.95
N GLN A 467 32.95 7.87 -24.23
CA GLN A 467 33.46 6.53 -23.89
C GLN A 467 32.53 5.83 -22.89
N TYR A 468 32.05 6.54 -21.87
CA TYR A 468 31.05 6.03 -20.93
C TYR A 468 29.72 5.73 -21.64
N LEU A 469 29.21 6.67 -22.44
CA LEU A 469 27.93 6.51 -23.14
C LEU A 469 27.94 5.35 -24.14
N ALA A 470 29.08 5.09 -24.80
CA ALA A 470 29.23 3.98 -25.74
C ALA A 470 29.15 2.59 -25.08
N LEU A 471 29.46 2.49 -23.78
CA LEU A 471 29.43 1.24 -23.01
C LEU A 471 28.05 0.93 -22.41
N LEU A 472 27.12 1.89 -22.42
CA LEU A 472 25.78 1.67 -21.90
C LEU A 472 25.00 0.67 -22.77
N PRO A 473 24.14 -0.18 -22.16
CA PRO A 473 23.25 -1.05 -22.92
C PRO A 473 22.36 -0.26 -23.86
N ARG A 474 22.17 -0.81 -25.06
CA ARG A 474 21.26 -0.26 -26.08
C ARG A 474 19.83 -0.66 -25.79
N GLY A 475 18.90 0.22 -26.15
CA GLY A 475 17.48 -0.05 -26.10
C GLY A 475 17.02 -0.87 -27.30
N MET A 476 16.07 -1.78 -27.08
CA MET A 476 15.34 -2.48 -28.14
C MET A 476 14.32 -1.52 -28.80
N THR A 477 14.13 -1.66 -30.11
CA THR A 477 13.07 -0.96 -30.87
C THR A 477 11.77 -1.76 -30.92
N THR A 478 11.85 -3.07 -30.69
CA THR A 478 10.72 -4.01 -30.73
C THR A 478 9.93 -4.08 -29.42
N VAL A 479 10.37 -3.38 -28.37
CA VAL A 479 9.75 -3.40 -27.04
C VAL A 479 9.54 -1.95 -26.57
N GLU A 480 8.28 -1.54 -26.42
CA GLU A 480 7.95 -0.25 -25.82
C GLU A 480 7.81 -0.36 -24.30
N GLU A 481 8.37 0.60 -23.56
CA GLU A 481 8.13 0.73 -22.12
C GLU A 481 6.73 1.31 -21.90
N ARG A 482 5.84 0.55 -21.27
CA ARG A 482 4.45 0.97 -20.99
C ARG A 482 4.46 2.23 -20.13
N GLN A 483 3.99 3.34 -20.67
CA GLN A 483 3.68 4.54 -19.87
C GLN A 483 2.30 4.35 -19.25
N GLU A 484 2.24 4.04 -17.96
CA GLU A 484 0.96 4.02 -17.25
C GLU A 484 0.36 5.44 -17.26
N GLN A 485 -0.84 5.58 -17.84
CA GLN A 485 -1.66 6.76 -17.58
C GLN A 485 -2.07 6.72 -16.11
N LYS A 486 -1.62 7.71 -15.33
CA LYS A 486 -1.97 7.84 -13.92
C LYS A 486 -3.49 8.00 -13.78
N LYS A 487 -4.16 6.94 -13.33
CA LYS A 487 -5.47 7.08 -12.70
C LYS A 487 -5.32 8.00 -11.48
N ALA A 488 -6.33 8.85 -11.24
CA ALA A 488 -6.32 9.66 -10.02
C ALA A 488 -6.22 8.73 -8.80
N PRO A 489 -5.43 9.09 -7.77
CA PRO A 489 -5.33 8.28 -6.56
C PRO A 489 -6.70 8.07 -5.91
N GLN A 490 -6.92 6.93 -5.26
CA GLN A 490 -8.22 6.60 -4.66
C GLN A 490 -8.70 7.68 -3.69
N TYR A 491 -7.80 8.30 -2.92
CA TYR A 491 -8.15 9.37 -1.99
C TYR A 491 -8.64 10.66 -2.66
N VAL A 492 -8.33 10.87 -3.95
CA VAL A 492 -8.87 11.98 -4.75
C VAL A 492 -10.25 11.63 -5.32
N LEU A 493 -10.45 10.35 -5.66
CA LEU A 493 -11.70 9.85 -6.21
C LEU A 493 -12.81 9.69 -5.17
N GLN A 494 -12.44 9.40 -3.92
CA GLN A 494 -13.38 9.20 -2.82
C GLN A 494 -14.26 10.43 -2.58
N ASP A 495 -15.57 10.20 -2.48
CA ASP A 495 -16.55 11.17 -2.00
C ASP A 495 -16.55 11.16 -0.47
N TYR A 496 -16.08 12.24 0.17
CA TYR A 496 -16.02 12.36 1.64
C TYR A 496 -17.29 13.00 2.25
N SER A 497 -18.42 13.02 1.53
CA SER A 497 -19.60 13.84 1.84
C SER A 497 -19.26 15.33 1.91
N ASN A 498 -20.22 16.19 2.27
CA ASN A 498 -20.05 17.66 2.23
C ASN A 498 -19.23 18.24 3.39
N ALA A 499 -18.86 17.43 4.38
CA ALA A 499 -17.98 17.86 5.46
C ALA A 499 -16.87 16.84 5.72
N LEU A 500 -15.63 17.33 5.85
CA LEU A 500 -14.46 16.52 6.17
C LEU A 500 -13.77 17.06 7.43
N PHE A 501 -13.66 16.20 8.44
CA PHE A 501 -12.86 16.41 9.63
C PHE A 501 -11.40 16.06 9.34
N TRP A 502 -10.51 17.05 9.42
CA TRP A 502 -9.08 16.84 9.16
C TRP A 502 -8.22 18.00 9.68
N THR A 503 -6.95 17.72 10.00
CA THR A 503 -5.96 18.78 10.25
C THR A 503 -5.65 19.52 8.94
N MET A 504 -5.96 20.80 8.88
CA MET A 504 -5.85 21.59 7.65
C MET A 504 -4.94 22.80 7.84
N GLN A 505 -3.89 22.90 7.02
CA GLN A 505 -3.08 24.12 6.98
C GLN A 505 -3.79 25.20 6.16
N VAL A 506 -4.02 26.35 6.79
CA VAL A 506 -4.55 27.55 6.13
C VAL A 506 -3.43 28.34 5.49
N GLU A 507 -2.35 28.58 6.23
CA GLU A 507 -1.14 29.28 5.80
C GLU A 507 0.03 28.90 6.72
N SER A 508 1.24 29.40 6.45
CA SER A 508 2.39 29.13 7.31
C SER A 508 2.11 29.60 8.74
N GLY A 509 2.22 28.71 9.72
CA GLY A 509 1.94 29.01 11.14
C GLY A 509 0.47 29.07 11.54
N ASN A 510 -0.48 28.93 10.60
CA ASN A 510 -1.92 28.93 10.88
C ASN A 510 -2.52 27.59 10.41
N ILE A 511 -2.79 26.71 11.38
CA ILE A 511 -3.31 25.37 11.15
C ILE A 511 -4.59 25.22 11.97
N ALA A 512 -5.66 24.74 11.34
CA ALA A 512 -6.81 24.20 12.04
C ALA A 512 -6.48 22.76 12.43
N GLN A 513 -6.06 22.53 13.67
CA GLN A 513 -5.60 21.21 14.11
C GLN A 513 -6.73 20.19 14.07
N LYS A 514 -7.94 20.63 14.44
CA LYS A 514 -9.17 19.87 14.31
C LYS A 514 -10.15 20.61 13.40
N GLY A 515 -9.81 20.59 12.11
CA GLY A 515 -10.55 21.29 11.08
C GLY A 515 -11.84 20.57 10.70
N ILE A 516 -12.91 21.34 10.47
CA ILE A 516 -14.14 20.89 9.83
C ILE A 516 -14.28 21.67 8.53
N THR A 517 -13.97 21.03 7.42
CA THR A 517 -14.08 21.65 6.11
C THR A 517 -15.42 21.33 5.49
N ILE A 518 -16.22 22.35 5.19
CA ILE A 518 -17.57 22.21 4.64
C ILE A 518 -17.60 22.79 3.23
N ARG A 519 -18.14 22.02 2.27
CA ARG A 519 -18.47 22.49 0.93
C ARG A 519 -19.68 23.42 1.01
N VAL A 520 -19.61 24.56 0.34
CA VAL A 520 -20.68 25.58 0.37
C VAL A 520 -21.20 25.97 -1.01
N ASP A 521 -20.66 25.38 -2.09
CA ASP A 521 -21.27 25.40 -3.42
C ASP A 521 -22.12 24.15 -3.66
N SER A 522 -23.19 24.29 -4.44
CA SER A 522 -24.06 23.18 -4.81
C SER A 522 -23.39 22.22 -5.80
N GLY A 523 -23.66 20.92 -5.66
CA GLY A 523 -23.30 19.89 -6.63
C GLY A 523 -22.97 18.55 -6.00
N THR A 524 -22.80 17.52 -6.83
CA THR A 524 -22.52 16.15 -6.38
C THR A 524 -21.02 15.92 -6.09
N GLY A 525 -20.70 14.78 -5.45
CA GLY A 525 -19.32 14.32 -5.24
C GLY A 525 -18.66 14.79 -3.93
N GLY A 526 -19.44 15.33 -3.01
CA GLY A 526 -18.96 15.75 -1.69
C GLY A 526 -17.95 16.89 -1.73
N VAL A 527 -17.22 17.06 -0.63
CA VAL A 527 -16.32 18.20 -0.38
C VAL A 527 -15.13 18.24 -1.32
N ALA A 528 -14.62 17.08 -1.75
CA ALA A 528 -13.48 17.00 -2.66
C ALA A 528 -13.80 17.49 -4.08
N ALA A 529 -15.08 17.45 -4.48
CA ALA A 529 -15.57 17.91 -5.78
C ALA A 529 -16.07 19.38 -5.78
N GLY A 530 -16.03 20.05 -4.63
CA GLY A 530 -16.51 21.42 -4.48
C GLY A 530 -15.69 22.46 -5.24
N LYS A 531 -16.15 23.70 -5.17
CA LYS A 531 -15.47 24.90 -5.69
C LYS A 531 -15.44 26.06 -4.70
N ALA A 532 -16.19 25.98 -3.61
CA ALA A 532 -16.18 26.93 -2.52
C ALA A 532 -16.29 26.20 -1.17
N TRP A 533 -15.46 26.61 -0.21
CA TRP A 533 -15.36 25.91 1.08
C TRP A 533 -15.23 26.88 2.25
N MET A 534 -15.71 26.45 3.41
CA MET A 534 -15.50 27.09 4.71
C MET A 534 -14.89 26.10 5.69
N LEU A 535 -13.83 26.51 6.39
CA LEU A 535 -13.11 25.68 7.35
C LEU A 535 -13.30 26.24 8.75
N TYR A 536 -13.93 25.46 9.62
CA TYR A 536 -14.00 25.72 11.05
C TYR A 536 -12.89 24.97 11.79
N ASP A 537 -12.47 25.46 12.95
CA ASP A 537 -11.54 24.77 13.84
C ASP A 537 -12.23 24.54 15.18
N HIS A 538 -12.61 23.30 15.46
CA HIS A 538 -13.51 23.01 16.58
C HIS A 538 -12.83 23.02 17.96
N ASP A 539 -11.52 23.29 18.00
CA ASP A 539 -10.84 23.64 19.26
C ASP A 539 -11.21 25.06 19.73
N THR A 540 -11.56 25.96 18.81
CA THR A 540 -11.85 27.38 19.12
C THR A 540 -13.19 27.88 18.57
N MET A 541 -13.87 27.05 17.76
CA MET A 541 -15.00 27.41 16.90
C MET A 541 -14.76 28.69 16.08
N ARG A 542 -13.50 28.96 15.69
CA ARG A 542 -13.22 30.00 14.70
C ARG A 542 -13.59 29.49 13.31
N LEU A 543 -14.12 30.37 12.47
CA LEU A 543 -14.01 30.20 11.03
C LEU A 543 -12.55 30.49 10.65
N ALA A 544 -11.75 29.47 10.37
CA ALA A 544 -10.33 29.62 10.09
C ALA A 544 -10.07 30.15 8.66
N ALA A 545 -10.87 29.73 7.69
CA ALA A 545 -10.76 30.18 6.30
C ALA A 545 -12.06 30.03 5.51
N ALA A 546 -12.21 30.83 4.46
CA ALA A 546 -13.14 30.58 3.35
C ALA A 546 -12.41 30.81 2.02
N TRP A 547 -12.55 29.89 1.07
CA TRP A 547 -11.79 29.93 -0.19
C TRP A 547 -12.56 29.33 -1.35
N THR A 548 -12.13 29.68 -2.56
CA THR A 548 -12.69 29.19 -3.83
C THR A 548 -11.59 28.65 -4.74
N GLY A 549 -11.87 27.65 -5.58
CA GLY A 549 -10.87 27.10 -6.49
C GLY A 549 -11.33 25.90 -7.28
N SER A 550 -10.51 25.44 -8.22
CA SER A 550 -10.74 24.20 -8.98
C SER A 550 -10.17 22.95 -8.30
N GLN A 551 -9.45 23.13 -7.20
CA GLN A 551 -8.83 22.07 -6.41
C GLN A 551 -9.21 22.29 -4.95
N PHE A 552 -9.69 21.23 -4.30
CA PHE A 552 -10.08 21.27 -2.89
C PHE A 552 -8.90 21.61 -1.96
N VAL A 553 -7.91 20.71 -1.94
CA VAL A 553 -6.72 20.81 -1.10
C VAL A 553 -5.50 20.26 -1.83
N ASP A 554 -4.32 20.65 -1.36
CA ASP A 554 -3.10 19.90 -1.61
C ASP A 554 -3.07 18.69 -0.67
N TRP A 555 -3.21 17.50 -1.25
CA TRP A 555 -3.33 16.23 -0.54
C TRP A 555 -2.02 15.70 0.04
N ARG A 556 -0.89 16.42 -0.09
CA ARG A 556 0.41 15.95 0.43
C ARG A 556 0.33 15.58 1.91
N GLY A 557 0.75 14.37 2.22
CA GLY A 557 0.87 13.85 3.57
C GLY A 557 0.76 12.32 3.61
N ILE A 558 1.29 11.72 4.68
CA ILE A 558 1.43 10.26 4.79
C ILE A 558 0.09 9.52 4.65
N ALA A 559 -1.03 10.12 5.08
CA ALA A 559 -2.36 9.50 5.00
C ALA A 559 -2.85 9.25 3.55
N PHE A 560 -2.31 10.02 2.60
CA PHE A 560 -2.77 10.09 1.22
C PHE A 560 -1.66 9.66 0.26
N ASP A 561 -0.68 10.53 -0.01
CA ASP A 561 0.37 10.30 -1.01
C ASP A 561 1.65 9.66 -0.43
N GLY A 562 1.72 9.46 0.89
CA GLY A 562 2.88 8.87 1.56
C GLY A 562 4.03 9.86 1.82
N SER A 563 3.90 11.13 1.43
CA SER A 563 4.95 12.14 1.62
C SER A 563 5.16 12.46 3.10
N HIS A 564 6.41 12.61 3.52
CA HIS A 564 6.79 12.86 4.91
C HIS A 564 7.14 14.33 5.14
N GLY A 565 6.80 14.85 6.33
CA GLY A 565 7.12 16.24 6.71
C GLY A 565 6.29 17.30 5.99
N THR A 566 5.28 16.86 5.24
CA THR A 566 4.22 17.65 4.60
C THR A 566 2.90 17.33 5.29
N HIS A 567 1.93 18.23 5.16
CA HIS A 567 0.58 18.03 5.65
C HIS A 567 -0.41 18.72 4.71
N THR A 568 -1.66 18.26 4.76
CA THR A 568 -2.73 18.75 3.91
C THR A 568 -2.93 20.25 4.10
N SER A 569 -3.01 20.98 2.99
CA SER A 569 -3.17 22.44 3.00
C SER A 569 -4.24 22.87 2.02
N ILE A 570 -4.99 23.92 2.36
CA ILE A 570 -6.00 24.48 1.46
C ILE A 570 -5.38 24.91 0.13
N ALA A 571 -6.08 24.64 -0.97
CA ALA A 571 -5.69 25.02 -2.32
C ALA A 571 -6.73 25.98 -2.91
N GLY A 572 -6.28 27.05 -3.56
CA GLY A 572 -7.17 28.02 -4.20
C GLY A 572 -7.06 29.42 -3.63
N ASP A 573 -8.01 30.27 -4.03
CA ASP A 573 -8.07 31.68 -3.72
C ASP A 573 -8.79 31.93 -2.39
N LYS A 574 -8.03 32.36 -1.39
CA LYS A 574 -8.50 32.59 -0.02
C LYS A 574 -9.25 33.92 0.04
N LYS A 575 -10.56 33.87 0.26
CA LYS A 575 -11.40 35.06 0.40
C LYS A 575 -11.47 35.56 1.84
N PHE A 576 -11.24 34.66 2.80
CA PHE A 576 -11.21 34.97 4.22
C PHE A 576 -10.19 34.08 4.92
N VAL A 577 -9.46 34.65 5.88
CA VAL A 577 -8.53 33.95 6.76
C VAL A 577 -8.62 34.59 8.15
N PHE A 578 -8.72 33.76 9.18
CA PHE A 578 -8.65 34.19 10.57
C PHE A 578 -7.45 33.52 11.26
N PRO A 579 -6.69 34.22 12.13
CA PRO A 579 -5.55 33.64 12.85
C PRO A 579 -5.99 32.54 13.83
N ASN A 580 -5.06 31.70 14.29
CA ASN A 580 -5.31 30.64 15.28
C ASN A 580 -5.55 31.21 16.69
N LEU A 581 -6.70 31.86 16.88
CA LEU A 581 -7.13 32.52 18.11
C LEU A 581 -8.63 32.25 18.36
N PRO A 582 -9.11 32.40 19.61
CA PRO A 582 -10.53 32.37 19.91
C PRO A 582 -11.30 33.43 19.11
N MET A 583 -12.39 33.01 18.47
CA MET A 583 -13.29 33.91 17.74
C MET A 583 -14.40 34.47 18.65
N TRP A 584 -14.81 33.72 19.67
CA TRP A 584 -15.73 34.16 20.71
C TRP A 584 -14.96 34.70 21.92
N ALA A 585 -15.40 35.83 22.48
CA ALA A 585 -14.90 36.30 23.77
C ALA A 585 -15.33 35.34 24.87
N ASN A 586 -14.52 35.23 25.92
CA ASN A 586 -14.87 34.46 27.10
C ASN A 586 -16.13 35.07 27.73
N PRO A 587 -17.25 34.33 27.86
CA PRO A 587 -18.48 34.91 28.39
C PRO A 587 -18.35 35.34 29.86
N LYS A 588 -17.42 34.74 30.62
CA LYS A 588 -17.18 35.10 32.03
C LYS A 588 -16.29 36.33 32.19
N THR A 589 -15.23 36.48 31.39
CA THR A 589 -14.25 37.57 31.55
C THR A 589 -14.39 38.69 30.53
N GLY A 590 -15.05 38.42 29.41
CA GLY A 590 -15.20 39.29 28.26
C GLY A 590 -13.96 39.38 27.36
N ASP A 591 -12.82 38.78 27.69
CA ASP A 591 -11.60 38.89 26.89
C ASP A 591 -11.39 37.71 25.91
N TYR A 592 -10.32 37.76 25.12
CA TYR A 592 -9.95 36.72 24.13
C TYR A 592 -8.65 35.99 24.51
N LYS A 593 -8.26 36.02 25.79
CA LYS A 593 -7.04 35.34 26.24
C LYS A 593 -7.20 33.85 26.01
N ASP A 594 -6.37 33.30 25.14
CA ASP A 594 -6.40 31.87 24.83
C ASP A 594 -6.06 31.05 26.09
N LEU A 595 -7.00 30.19 26.49
CA LEU A 595 -6.88 29.31 27.65
C LEU A 595 -6.65 27.84 27.27
N ARG A 596 -6.42 27.55 25.99
CA ARG A 596 -5.98 26.24 25.54
C ARG A 596 -4.65 25.87 26.18
N ILE A 597 -4.36 24.58 26.22
CA ILE A 597 -3.07 24.12 26.74
C ILE A 597 -1.93 24.72 25.89
N THR A 598 -0.92 25.25 26.56
CA THR A 598 0.31 25.70 25.89
C THR A 598 1.24 24.50 25.79
N GLY A 599 1.47 24.01 24.56
CA GLY A 599 2.38 22.92 24.30
C GLY A 599 3.83 23.28 24.63
N ARG A 600 4.71 22.27 24.71
CA ARG A 600 6.16 22.47 24.98
C ARG A 600 6.88 23.29 23.89
N ASP A 601 6.25 23.50 22.74
CA ASP A 601 6.72 24.37 21.66
C ASP A 601 6.09 25.78 21.70
N ASN A 602 5.43 26.13 22.82
CA ASN A 602 4.76 27.42 23.07
C ASN A 602 3.57 27.72 22.15
N LYS A 603 2.95 26.70 21.56
CA LYS A 603 1.72 26.85 20.76
C LYS A 603 0.49 26.37 21.53
N PRO A 604 -0.69 26.96 21.27
CA PRO A 604 -1.93 26.50 21.87
C PRO A 604 -2.45 25.22 21.17
N TYR A 605 -2.92 24.25 21.95
CA TYR A 605 -3.48 22.98 21.46
C TYR A 605 -4.72 22.55 22.24
N GLY A 606 -5.54 21.68 21.63
CA GLY A 606 -6.74 21.14 22.27
C GLY A 606 -7.87 22.15 22.35
N PRO A 607 -9.05 21.74 22.86
CA PRO A 607 -10.20 22.61 22.87
C PRO A 607 -10.07 23.72 23.92
N LEU A 608 -10.74 24.84 23.67
CA LEU A 608 -11.02 25.82 24.72
C LEU A 608 -11.78 25.16 25.88
N PRO A 609 -11.71 25.71 27.11
CA PRO A 609 -12.52 25.23 28.22
C PRO A 609 -13.99 25.11 27.81
N GLY A 610 -14.63 23.98 28.11
CA GLY A 610 -15.99 23.70 27.64
C GLY A 610 -17.05 24.68 28.16
N GLU A 611 -16.81 25.34 29.30
CA GLU A 611 -17.65 26.43 29.80
C GLU A 611 -17.53 27.73 28.99
N TRP A 612 -16.50 27.87 28.16
CA TRP A 612 -16.33 29.00 27.25
C TRP A 612 -16.92 28.65 25.89
N VAL A 613 -16.34 27.68 25.18
CA VAL A 613 -16.84 27.20 23.89
C VAL A 613 -16.78 25.68 23.88
N ARG A 614 -17.86 25.03 23.46
CA ARG A 614 -17.87 23.57 23.27
C ARG A 614 -18.58 23.19 21.98
N PHE A 615 -17.84 22.60 21.04
CA PHE A 615 -18.41 21.97 19.86
C PHE A 615 -19.33 20.79 20.27
N ARG A 616 -20.52 20.72 19.68
CA ARG A 616 -21.54 19.71 19.99
C ARG A 616 -21.75 18.70 18.88
N GLY A 617 -21.50 19.07 17.62
CA GLY A 617 -21.64 18.14 16.51
C GLY A 617 -22.12 18.79 15.22
N LEU A 618 -22.37 17.94 14.23
CA LEU A 618 -22.91 18.32 12.93
C LEU A 618 -24.25 17.61 12.68
N ARG A 619 -25.29 18.36 12.33
CA ARG A 619 -26.52 17.81 11.75
C ARG A 619 -26.49 17.95 10.24
N TYR A 620 -27.00 16.94 9.55
CA TYR A 620 -27.10 16.89 8.10
C TYR A 620 -28.55 16.85 7.65
N ALA A 621 -28.81 17.47 6.51
CA ALA A 621 -30.02 17.26 5.72
C ALA A 621 -29.71 17.55 4.25
N GLY A 622 -29.70 16.50 3.43
CA GLY A 622 -29.22 16.60 2.06
C GLY A 622 -27.79 17.15 2.02
N ASP A 623 -27.63 18.30 1.36
CA ASP A 623 -26.35 18.99 1.23
C ASP A 623 -26.05 19.98 2.36
N ASP A 624 -27.05 20.38 3.15
CA ASP A 624 -26.89 21.37 4.23
C ASP A 624 -26.24 20.73 5.48
N VAL A 625 -25.34 21.49 6.10
CA VAL A 625 -24.62 21.08 7.32
C VAL A 625 -24.83 22.14 8.39
N VAL A 626 -25.43 21.76 9.52
CA VAL A 626 -25.61 22.63 10.68
C VAL A 626 -24.50 22.34 11.69
N VAL A 627 -23.63 23.33 11.91
CA VAL A 627 -22.57 23.27 12.92
C VAL A 627 -23.18 23.72 14.25
N SER A 628 -23.23 22.82 15.25
CA SER A 628 -23.78 23.13 16.59
C SER A 628 -22.68 23.18 17.65
N TYR A 629 -22.74 24.20 18.51
CA TYR A 629 -21.84 24.40 19.63
C TYR A 629 -22.49 25.25 20.73
N THR A 630 -21.85 25.36 21.89
CA THR A 630 -22.26 26.27 22.96
C THR A 630 -21.20 27.35 23.20
N VAL A 631 -21.64 28.57 23.50
CA VAL A 631 -20.80 29.66 24.01
C VAL A 631 -21.33 30.06 25.39
N GLY A 632 -20.58 29.75 26.44
CA GLY A 632 -21.14 29.75 27.79
C GLY A 632 -22.27 28.74 27.89
N GLN A 633 -23.43 29.21 28.35
CA GLN A 633 -24.66 28.41 28.44
C GLN A 633 -25.59 28.58 27.21
N ARG A 634 -25.22 29.44 26.25
CA ARG A 634 -26.06 29.71 25.07
C ARG A 634 -25.68 28.76 23.94
N GLU A 635 -26.67 28.09 23.37
CA GLU A 635 -26.48 27.33 22.14
C GLU A 635 -26.27 28.27 20.94
N VAL A 636 -25.37 27.90 20.04
CA VAL A 636 -25.15 28.55 18.77
C VAL A 636 -25.15 27.49 17.67
N GLN A 637 -25.94 27.72 16.64
CA GLN A 637 -25.97 26.91 15.44
C GLN A 637 -25.60 27.76 14.24
N GLU A 638 -24.82 27.22 13.31
CA GLU A 638 -24.38 27.91 12.10
C GLU A 638 -24.59 27.06 10.85
N VAL A 639 -25.09 27.71 9.79
CA VAL A 639 -25.19 27.14 8.45
C VAL A 639 -24.29 27.95 7.51
N PRO A 640 -23.16 27.39 7.04
CA PRO A 640 -22.26 28.04 6.10
C PRO A 640 -22.84 27.99 4.68
N GLN A 641 -22.71 29.08 3.93
CA GLN A 641 -23.25 29.23 2.58
C GLN A 641 -22.31 30.05 1.69
N TRP A 642 -22.48 29.95 0.38
CA TRP A 642 -21.79 30.78 -0.60
C TRP A 642 -22.77 31.32 -1.65
N ASN A 643 -22.69 32.62 -1.90
CA ASN A 643 -23.47 33.28 -2.94
C ASN A 643 -22.61 33.45 -4.19
N ALA A 644 -22.79 32.57 -5.17
CA ALA A 644 -22.05 32.60 -6.44
C ALA A 644 -22.22 33.92 -7.22
N GLY A 645 -23.39 34.56 -7.12
CA GLY A 645 -23.69 35.80 -7.83
C GLY A 645 -22.91 37.01 -7.31
N THR A 646 -22.64 37.04 -6.00
CA THR A 646 -21.84 38.12 -5.37
C THR A 646 -20.41 37.72 -5.04
N GLY A 647 -20.10 36.42 -5.07
CA GLY A 647 -18.84 35.84 -4.61
C GLY A 647 -18.65 35.87 -3.08
N SER A 648 -19.68 36.24 -2.32
CA SER A 648 -19.60 36.40 -0.86
C SER A 648 -19.90 35.08 -0.14
N PHE A 649 -19.21 34.82 0.97
CA PHE A 649 -19.56 33.74 1.89
C PHE A 649 -20.54 34.26 2.94
N VAL A 650 -21.42 33.40 3.43
CA VAL A 650 -22.42 33.77 4.43
C VAL A 650 -22.44 32.75 5.55
N ARG A 651 -22.45 33.22 6.80
CA ARG A 651 -22.76 32.41 7.98
C ARG A 651 -24.16 32.79 8.44
N ILE A 652 -25.11 31.88 8.29
CA ILE A 652 -26.44 32.06 8.90
C ILE A 652 -26.34 31.48 10.31
N MET A 653 -26.49 32.32 11.32
CA MET A 653 -26.19 31.98 12.71
C MET A 653 -27.42 32.16 13.59
N LYS A 654 -27.85 31.09 14.26
CA LYS A 654 -28.88 31.11 15.30
C LYS A 654 -28.20 31.15 16.65
N VAL A 655 -28.39 32.23 17.38
CA VAL A 655 -27.89 32.40 18.75
C VAL A 655 -29.06 32.18 19.72
N GLY A 656 -28.92 31.21 20.61
CA GLY A 656 -29.93 30.85 21.60
C GLY A 656 -30.24 31.98 22.58
N ALA A 657 -31.39 31.85 23.25
CA ALA A 657 -31.83 32.78 24.28
C ALA A 657 -30.80 32.89 25.42
N GLY A 658 -30.70 34.06 26.05
CA GLY A 658 -29.74 34.29 27.13
C GLY A 658 -29.85 35.69 27.72
N ARG A 659 -29.41 35.83 28.97
CA ARG A 659 -29.45 37.09 29.74
C ARG A 659 -28.19 37.95 29.60
N GLU A 660 -27.13 37.38 29.05
CA GLU A 660 -25.82 38.03 28.90
C GLU A 660 -25.51 38.24 27.41
N SER A 661 -24.78 39.31 27.10
CA SER A 661 -24.29 39.55 25.75
C SER A 661 -23.14 38.60 25.42
N LEU A 662 -23.07 38.16 24.17
CA LEU A 662 -21.90 37.45 23.64
C LEU A 662 -21.14 38.37 22.68
N ARG A 663 -19.82 38.27 22.65
CA ARG A 663 -18.99 39.02 21.71
C ARG A 663 -18.21 38.08 20.82
N MET A 664 -18.17 38.39 19.53
CA MET A 664 -17.46 37.60 18.54
C MET A 664 -16.67 38.49 17.60
N LYS A 665 -15.43 38.11 17.32
CA LYS A 665 -14.66 38.66 16.21
C LYS A 665 -15.25 38.19 14.89
N LEU A 666 -15.63 39.12 14.04
CA LEU A 666 -16.06 38.83 12.67
C LEU A 666 -14.85 38.66 11.74
N ASP A 667 -13.81 39.47 11.99
CA ASP A 667 -12.49 39.41 11.37
C ASP A 667 -11.44 39.92 12.38
N THR A 668 -10.21 40.23 11.94
CA THR A 668 -9.14 40.70 12.83
C THR A 668 -9.33 42.13 13.35
N THR A 669 -10.23 42.90 12.74
CA THR A 669 -10.49 44.32 12.99
C THR A 669 -11.92 44.62 13.47
N THR A 670 -12.87 43.71 13.21
CA THR A 670 -14.29 43.91 13.45
C THR A 670 -14.81 42.95 14.52
N GLU A 671 -15.58 43.46 15.48
CA GLU A 671 -16.25 42.70 16.52
C GLU A 671 -17.76 42.99 16.49
N HIS A 672 -18.57 41.97 16.77
CA HIS A 672 -20.01 42.10 16.96
C HIS A 672 -20.42 41.67 18.36
N THR A 673 -21.40 42.39 18.92
CA THR A 673 -22.03 42.03 20.21
C THR A 673 -23.43 41.52 19.95
N PHE A 674 -23.67 40.26 20.27
CA PHE A 674 -24.99 39.63 20.27
C PHE A 674 -25.68 39.95 21.60
N PRO A 675 -26.74 40.79 21.61
CA PRO A 675 -27.38 41.21 22.85
C PRO A 675 -28.16 40.07 23.53
N PRO A 676 -28.53 40.25 24.81
CA PRO A 676 -29.47 39.39 25.50
C PRO A 676 -30.84 39.35 24.81
N HIS A 677 -31.46 38.17 24.75
CA HIS A 677 -32.80 37.97 24.21
C HIS A 677 -33.50 36.82 24.92
N ASP A 678 -34.81 36.93 25.12
CA ASP A 678 -35.65 35.89 25.74
C ASP A 678 -35.91 34.69 24.80
N LYS A 679 -35.64 34.85 23.50
CA LYS A 679 -35.79 33.83 22.46
C LYS A 679 -34.56 33.82 21.57
N ALA A 680 -34.32 32.68 20.91
CA ALA A 680 -33.27 32.58 19.91
C ALA A 680 -33.45 33.64 18.80
N LYS A 681 -32.34 34.08 18.22
CA LYS A 681 -32.29 35.04 17.13
C LYS A 681 -31.36 34.56 16.02
N VAL A 682 -31.79 34.75 14.78
CA VAL A 682 -30.99 34.47 13.59
C VAL A 682 -30.34 35.74 13.07
N TYR A 683 -29.09 35.60 12.66
CA TYR A 683 -28.24 36.66 12.10
C TYR A 683 -27.62 36.16 10.79
N ARG A 684 -27.47 37.04 9.80
CA ARG A 684 -26.65 36.76 8.61
C ARG A 684 -25.33 37.49 8.74
N ILE A 685 -24.22 36.76 8.71
CA ILE A 685 -22.88 37.35 8.66
C ILE A 685 -22.35 37.19 7.24
N VAL A 686 -22.24 38.30 6.52
CA VAL A 686 -21.82 38.31 5.11
C VAL A 686 -20.34 38.65 5.04
N ILE A 687 -19.56 37.76 4.42
CA ILE A 687 -18.11 37.86 4.23
C ILE A 687 -17.88 38.24 2.76
N GLY A 688 -17.84 39.54 2.51
CA GLY A 688 -17.50 40.13 1.21
C GLY A 688 -16.16 40.86 1.26
N LYS A 689 -16.10 42.10 0.75
CA LYS A 689 -14.93 42.97 0.95
C LYS A 689 -14.72 43.37 2.41
N ASN A 690 -15.83 43.54 3.13
CA ASN A 690 -15.90 43.73 4.57
C ASN A 690 -16.80 42.63 5.15
N VAL A 691 -16.67 42.36 6.45
CA VAL A 691 -17.58 41.45 7.15
C VAL A 691 -18.69 42.26 7.81
N THR A 692 -19.95 41.98 7.45
CA THR A 692 -21.14 42.69 7.95
C THR A 692 -22.11 41.75 8.63
N VAL A 693 -22.88 42.27 9.59
CA VAL A 693 -24.01 41.56 10.20
C VAL A 693 -25.30 42.19 9.68
N GLU A 694 -26.11 41.36 9.05
CA GLU A 694 -27.37 41.71 8.41
C GLU A 694 -28.54 41.04 9.13
N VAL A 695 -29.73 41.58 8.92
CA VAL A 695 -30.98 40.99 9.42
C VAL A 695 -31.22 39.67 8.67
N ALA A 696 -31.61 38.63 9.41
CA ALA A 696 -31.99 37.36 8.80
C ALA A 696 -33.11 37.53 7.78
N GLU A 697 -33.00 36.80 6.68
CA GLU A 697 -34.04 36.74 5.65
C GLU A 697 -35.23 35.88 6.14
N GLN A 698 -36.42 36.16 5.63
CA GLN A 698 -37.62 35.42 6.02
C GLN A 698 -37.47 33.93 5.65
N GLY A 699 -37.59 33.04 6.64
CA GLY A 699 -37.55 31.59 6.45
C GLY A 699 -36.21 30.92 6.77
N GLU A 700 -35.15 31.67 7.02
CA GLU A 700 -33.83 31.12 7.38
C GLU A 700 -33.83 30.31 8.68
N GLU A 701 -34.74 30.63 9.60
CA GLU A 701 -34.97 29.88 10.84
C GLU A 701 -35.17 28.37 10.59
N ARG A 702 -35.72 27.98 9.42
CA ARG A 702 -35.98 26.58 9.06
C ARG A 702 -34.71 25.77 8.78
N ARG A 703 -33.56 26.42 8.59
CA ARG A 703 -32.29 25.74 8.25
C ARG A 703 -31.62 25.07 9.45
N PHE A 704 -32.01 25.43 10.68
CA PHE A 704 -31.33 24.99 11.90
C PHE A 704 -31.88 23.68 12.46
N ASP A 705 -33.07 23.30 12.02
CA ASP A 705 -33.77 22.08 12.39
C ASP A 705 -34.19 21.39 11.08
N PRO A 706 -33.21 21.00 10.23
CA PRO A 706 -33.56 20.50 8.92
C PRO A 706 -34.09 19.06 9.03
N GLU A 707 -35.06 18.72 8.20
CA GLU A 707 -35.61 17.37 8.18
C GLU A 707 -34.55 16.38 7.67
N PRO A 708 -34.33 15.24 8.34
CA PRO A 708 -33.44 14.20 7.85
C PRO A 708 -33.77 13.76 6.42
N GLU A 709 -32.76 13.70 5.56
CA GLU A 709 -32.86 13.22 4.18
C GLU A 709 -31.76 12.21 3.90
N GLN A 710 -32.10 11.16 3.15
CA GLN A 710 -31.14 10.13 2.74
C GLN A 710 -30.05 10.72 1.82
N ARG A 711 -28.78 10.64 2.22
CA ARG A 711 -27.62 11.08 1.42
C ARG A 711 -26.88 9.92 0.77
N PHE A 712 -27.01 8.71 1.30
CA PHE A 712 -26.35 7.51 0.78
C PHE A 712 -27.38 6.50 0.24
N PRO A 713 -27.99 6.77 -0.94
CA PRO A 713 -29.03 5.90 -1.47
C PRO A 713 -28.47 4.52 -1.85
N GLY A 714 -29.20 3.48 -1.45
CA GLY A 714 -28.96 2.10 -1.86
C GLY A 714 -28.05 1.30 -0.92
N ARG A 715 -27.90 0.01 -1.26
CA ARG A 715 -27.01 -0.92 -0.57
C ARG A 715 -26.12 -1.60 -1.58
N LEU A 716 -24.87 -1.83 -1.21
CA LEU A 716 -23.92 -2.60 -2.01
C LEU A 716 -23.94 -4.05 -1.55
N VAL A 717 -23.81 -4.98 -2.48
CA VAL A 717 -23.89 -6.41 -2.20
C VAL A 717 -22.56 -7.06 -2.56
N THR A 718 -22.00 -7.82 -1.63
CA THR A 718 -20.83 -8.66 -1.89
C THR A 718 -21.12 -10.09 -1.49
N THR A 719 -20.38 -11.05 -2.05
CA THR A 719 -20.58 -12.48 -1.78
C THR A 719 -19.48 -12.97 -0.85
N ILE A 720 -19.87 -13.67 0.23
CA ILE A 720 -18.92 -14.30 1.15
C ILE A 720 -18.08 -15.33 0.38
N VAL A 721 -16.78 -15.34 0.63
CA VAL A 721 -15.86 -16.33 0.06
C VAL A 721 -15.39 -17.26 1.19
N PRO A 722 -15.97 -18.46 1.34
CA PRO A 722 -15.57 -19.38 2.39
C PRO A 722 -14.13 -19.85 2.24
N GLY A 723 -13.43 -19.95 3.38
CA GLY A 723 -12.09 -20.50 3.45
C GLY A 723 -12.08 -22.02 3.36
N LYS A 724 -10.97 -22.57 2.85
CA LYS A 724 -10.74 -24.02 2.84
C LYS A 724 -10.49 -24.54 4.25
N GLU A 725 -11.05 -25.70 4.58
CA GLU A 725 -10.90 -26.35 5.89
C GLU A 725 -9.75 -27.36 5.92
N GLU A 726 -8.59 -26.99 5.37
CA GLU A 726 -7.44 -27.91 5.27
C GLU A 726 -6.71 -28.05 6.63
N GLY A 727 -6.64 -26.97 7.42
CA GLY A 727 -5.94 -26.92 8.72
C GLY A 727 -6.85 -26.62 9.93
N PRO A 728 -6.27 -26.29 11.10
CA PRO A 728 -7.01 -25.97 12.34
C PRO A 728 -7.85 -24.69 12.24
N PHE A 729 -7.53 -23.82 11.29
CA PHE A 729 -8.28 -22.61 10.99
C PHE A 729 -8.61 -22.51 9.51
N ALA A 730 -9.82 -22.02 9.21
CA ALA A 730 -10.26 -21.61 7.88
C ALA A 730 -10.53 -20.10 7.89
N ILE A 731 -10.13 -19.40 6.82
CA ILE A 731 -10.34 -17.96 6.70
C ILE A 731 -11.39 -17.69 5.63
N ASP A 732 -12.56 -17.24 6.05
CA ASP A 732 -13.54 -16.69 5.12
C ASP A 732 -13.22 -15.22 4.86
N VAL A 733 -13.25 -14.82 3.60
CA VAL A 733 -13.20 -13.41 3.22
C VAL A 733 -14.62 -12.88 3.20
N LEU A 734 -14.85 -11.76 3.88
CA LEU A 734 -16.08 -10.99 3.87
C LEU A 734 -15.82 -9.75 3.01
N PRO A 735 -15.97 -9.83 1.67
CA PRO A 735 -15.40 -8.82 0.79
C PRO A 735 -16.08 -7.47 1.02
N THR A 736 -15.27 -6.42 1.17
CA THR A 736 -15.77 -5.05 1.15
C THR A 736 -16.11 -4.63 -0.28
N PRO A 737 -17.10 -3.74 -0.52
CA PRO A 737 -17.42 -3.29 -1.87
C PRO A 737 -16.18 -2.69 -2.57
N PRO A 738 -15.82 -3.16 -3.78
CA PRO A 738 -14.66 -2.64 -4.48
C PRO A 738 -14.90 -1.20 -4.96
N PRO A 739 -13.88 -0.32 -5.00
CA PRO A 739 -14.08 1.07 -5.41
C PRO A 739 -14.74 1.27 -6.77
N SER A 740 -14.52 0.37 -7.73
CA SER A 740 -15.13 0.39 -9.06
C SER A 740 -16.66 0.22 -9.05
N GLU A 741 -17.21 -0.48 -8.04
CA GLU A 741 -18.64 -0.72 -7.87
C GLU A 741 -19.24 0.14 -6.76
N ASN A 742 -18.40 0.89 -6.05
CA ASN A 742 -18.79 1.77 -4.97
C ASN A 742 -19.12 3.17 -5.54
N PRO A 743 -20.39 3.63 -5.50
CA PRO A 743 -20.79 4.93 -6.05
C PRO A 743 -20.04 6.11 -5.44
N TRP A 744 -19.57 5.96 -4.20
CA TRP A 744 -18.83 6.96 -3.46
C TRP A 744 -17.31 6.80 -3.56
N GLN A 745 -16.82 5.84 -4.35
CA GLN A 745 -15.40 5.55 -4.51
C GLN A 745 -14.71 5.37 -3.14
N SER A 746 -15.43 4.84 -2.14
CA SER A 746 -14.91 4.73 -0.78
C SER A 746 -13.69 3.84 -0.76
N TRP A 747 -12.60 4.35 -0.18
CA TRP A 747 -11.41 3.56 0.02
C TRP A 747 -11.63 2.66 1.25
N MET A 748 -12.01 1.40 1.01
CA MET A 748 -12.39 0.42 2.04
C MET A 748 -11.23 -0.09 2.91
N ARG A 749 -10.44 0.83 3.49
CA ARG A 749 -9.37 0.60 4.46
C ARG A 749 -9.98 0.45 5.86
N THR A 750 -10.61 -0.70 6.12
CA THR A 750 -11.29 -1.00 7.38
C THR A 750 -10.33 -0.93 8.57
N SER A 751 -10.77 -0.35 9.68
CA SER A 751 -9.88 -0.02 10.82
C SER A 751 -10.50 -0.28 12.19
N GLY A 752 -11.81 -0.51 12.28
CA GLY A 752 -12.51 -0.86 13.50
C GLY A 752 -13.92 -1.35 13.22
N PHE A 753 -14.45 -2.20 14.09
CA PHE A 753 -15.81 -2.71 13.99
C PHE A 753 -16.32 -3.24 15.32
N ASP A 754 -17.64 -3.38 15.42
CA ASP A 754 -18.33 -4.07 16.51
C ASP A 754 -19.66 -4.66 16.01
N PHE A 755 -20.20 -5.63 16.73
CA PHE A 755 -21.45 -6.30 16.38
C PHE A 755 -22.66 -5.64 17.06
N PHE A 756 -23.77 -5.55 16.33
CA PHE A 756 -25.06 -5.29 16.96
C PHE A 756 -25.52 -6.52 17.77
N ALA A 757 -26.49 -6.31 18.65
CA ALA A 757 -27.09 -7.38 19.44
C ALA A 757 -27.54 -8.55 18.54
N GLY A 758 -27.15 -9.78 18.91
CA GLY A 758 -27.44 -10.99 18.14
C GLY A 758 -26.51 -11.28 16.96
N GLY A 759 -25.55 -10.40 16.65
CA GLY A 759 -24.45 -10.69 15.71
C GLY A 759 -24.79 -10.66 14.21
N LYS A 760 -26.06 -10.54 13.82
CA LYS A 760 -26.49 -10.53 12.41
C LYS A 760 -25.90 -9.40 11.57
N SER A 761 -25.58 -8.28 12.22
CA SER A 761 -25.07 -7.08 11.58
C SER A 761 -23.88 -6.54 12.37
N ALA A 762 -22.96 -5.86 11.68
CA ALA A 762 -21.83 -5.16 12.28
C ALA A 762 -21.73 -3.73 11.76
N ALA A 763 -21.31 -2.79 12.60
CA ALA A 763 -20.85 -1.47 12.16
C ALA A 763 -19.33 -1.51 11.96
N ILE A 764 -18.84 -0.94 10.85
CA ILE A 764 -17.42 -0.98 10.46
C ILE A 764 -16.98 0.43 10.03
N CYS A 765 -15.89 0.93 10.61
CA CYS A 765 -15.27 2.19 10.19
C CYS A 765 -14.05 1.97 9.27
N THR A 766 -13.78 2.96 8.42
CA THR A 766 -12.59 3.02 7.57
C THR A 766 -11.68 4.16 8.00
N TRP A 767 -10.38 4.03 7.73
CA TRP A 767 -9.39 5.06 8.05
C TRP A 767 -9.58 6.37 7.28
N ASN A 768 -10.31 6.33 6.17
CA ASN A 768 -10.64 7.53 5.38
C ASN A 768 -11.91 8.26 5.85
N GLY A 769 -12.54 7.81 6.94
CA GLY A 769 -13.61 8.56 7.59
C GLY A 769 -15.01 8.02 7.37
N ASP A 770 -15.18 6.87 6.74
CA ASP A 770 -16.49 6.27 6.53
C ASP A 770 -16.88 5.31 7.64
N VAL A 771 -18.20 5.19 7.86
CA VAL A 771 -18.80 4.13 8.67
C VAL A 771 -19.89 3.44 7.85
N TRP A 772 -19.91 2.12 7.93
CA TRP A 772 -20.83 1.25 7.22
C TRP A 772 -21.52 0.33 8.20
N ILE A 773 -22.77 -0.03 7.92
CA ILE A 773 -23.37 -1.23 8.51
C ILE A 773 -23.37 -2.33 7.47
N VAL A 774 -22.95 -3.52 7.87
CA VAL A 774 -22.99 -4.74 7.06
C VAL A 774 -23.94 -5.76 7.68
N ASP A 775 -24.93 -6.21 6.91
CA ASP A 775 -25.88 -7.26 7.30
C ASP A 775 -25.46 -8.61 6.71
N GLY A 776 -25.78 -9.70 7.42
CA GLY A 776 -25.54 -11.08 6.99
C GLY A 776 -24.17 -11.64 7.39
N VAL A 777 -23.46 -10.97 8.29
CA VAL A 777 -22.13 -11.39 8.76
C VAL A 777 -22.17 -12.70 9.54
N ASP A 778 -23.32 -13.08 10.10
CA ASP A 778 -23.56 -14.32 10.85
C ASP A 778 -23.64 -15.56 9.94
N ARG A 779 -23.71 -15.38 8.62
CA ARG A 779 -23.86 -16.48 7.66
C ARG A 779 -22.52 -17.09 7.27
N SER A 780 -22.49 -18.41 7.06
CA SER A 780 -21.30 -19.11 6.54
C SER A 780 -21.08 -18.86 5.04
N GLU A 781 -22.15 -18.61 4.31
CA GLU A 781 -22.19 -18.42 2.85
C GLU A 781 -23.30 -17.45 2.43
N GLY A 782 -23.31 -17.07 1.15
CA GLY A 782 -24.30 -16.14 0.59
C GLY A 782 -23.76 -14.71 0.51
N VAL A 783 -24.64 -13.73 0.70
CA VAL A 783 -24.34 -12.31 0.44
C VAL A 783 -24.31 -11.46 1.70
N LEU A 784 -23.45 -10.45 1.66
CA LEU A 784 -23.36 -9.34 2.60
C LEU A 784 -24.04 -8.12 1.99
N GLN A 785 -24.79 -7.36 2.79
CA GLN A 785 -25.39 -6.10 2.37
C GLN A 785 -24.75 -4.94 3.13
N TRP A 786 -24.11 -4.04 2.40
CA TRP A 786 -23.39 -2.89 2.93
C TRP A 786 -24.20 -1.61 2.72
N GLN A 787 -24.48 -0.90 3.80
CA GLN A 787 -25.08 0.43 3.80
C GLN A 787 -24.07 1.41 4.37
N ARG A 788 -23.73 2.46 3.63
CA ARG A 788 -22.91 3.57 4.13
C ARG A 788 -23.80 4.41 5.03
N ILE A 789 -23.32 4.75 6.23
CA ILE A 789 -24.14 5.48 7.22
C ILE A 789 -23.52 6.82 7.61
N CYS A 790 -22.20 6.95 7.51
CA CYS A 790 -21.48 8.18 7.84
C CYS A 790 -20.23 8.30 6.97
N SER A 791 -19.78 9.53 6.74
CA SER A 791 -18.55 9.84 6.00
C SER A 791 -17.85 11.09 6.55
N GLY A 792 -16.58 11.25 6.20
CA GLY A 792 -15.82 12.46 6.48
C GLY A 792 -15.18 12.53 7.88
N LEU A 793 -15.25 11.47 8.69
CA LEU A 793 -14.66 11.44 10.03
C LEU A 793 -13.11 11.43 10.00
N PHE A 794 -12.47 11.95 11.05
CA PHE A 794 -11.02 12.11 11.07
C PHE A 794 -10.28 10.84 11.51
N GLN A 795 -9.76 10.08 10.54
CA GLN A 795 -8.95 8.87 10.75
C GLN A 795 -9.51 7.92 11.83
N PRO A 796 -10.75 7.40 11.67
CA PRO A 796 -11.29 6.39 12.57
C PRO A 796 -10.37 5.18 12.71
N LEU A 797 -10.05 4.79 13.95
CA LEU A 797 -9.16 3.66 14.27
C LEU A 797 -9.70 2.78 15.41
N GLY A 798 -10.99 2.95 15.73
CA GLY A 798 -11.77 2.02 16.52
C GLY A 798 -13.25 2.39 16.57
N LEU A 799 -14.06 1.40 16.93
CA LEU A 799 -15.51 1.48 16.96
C LEU A 799 -16.01 0.56 18.08
N ARG A 800 -17.03 1.00 18.83
CA ARG A 800 -17.78 0.18 19.78
C ARG A 800 -19.27 0.45 19.63
N ILE A 801 -20.09 -0.60 19.81
CA ILE A 801 -21.53 -0.47 19.96
C ILE A 801 -21.87 -0.64 21.44
N VAL A 802 -22.48 0.38 22.05
CA VAL A 802 -22.89 0.39 23.46
C VAL A 802 -24.36 0.78 23.51
N ASP A 803 -25.19 -0.08 24.12
CA ASP A 803 -26.66 0.08 24.16
C ASP A 803 -27.29 0.34 22.79
N GLY A 804 -26.79 -0.36 21.76
CA GLY A 804 -27.23 -0.22 20.37
C GLY A 804 -26.74 1.04 19.65
N LYS A 805 -26.00 1.91 20.32
CA LYS A 805 -25.46 3.16 19.75
C LYS A 805 -24.03 3.00 19.26
N ILE A 806 -23.69 3.64 18.16
CA ILE A 806 -22.37 3.52 17.51
C ILE A 806 -21.46 4.65 18.00
N TYR A 807 -20.37 4.27 18.66
CA TYR A 807 -19.28 5.17 19.07
C TYR A 807 -18.05 4.92 18.19
N VAL A 808 -17.47 5.99 17.65
CA VAL A 808 -16.32 5.93 16.74
C VAL A 808 -15.15 6.71 17.34
N GLY A 809 -14.03 6.03 17.56
CA GLY A 809 -12.77 6.64 18.00
C GLY A 809 -12.04 7.27 16.82
N CYS A 810 -12.15 8.58 16.71
CA CYS A 810 -11.45 9.41 15.73
C CYS A 810 -10.19 10.02 16.35
N ARG A 811 -9.35 10.65 15.52
CA ARG A 811 -8.14 11.32 16.00
C ARG A 811 -8.43 12.54 16.87
N ASP A 812 -9.54 13.22 16.59
CA ASP A 812 -9.97 14.52 17.12
C ASP A 812 -11.11 14.44 18.16
N MET A 813 -11.86 13.34 18.17
CA MET A 813 -13.00 13.11 19.07
C MET A 813 -13.37 11.62 19.18
N ILE A 814 -14.23 11.31 20.16
CA ILE A 814 -15.15 10.17 20.10
C ILE A 814 -16.48 10.69 19.55
N ALA A 815 -16.87 10.21 18.38
CA ALA A 815 -18.13 10.57 17.73
C ALA A 815 -19.23 9.56 18.11
N LEU A 816 -20.42 10.07 18.43
CA LEU A 816 -21.63 9.28 18.63
C LEU A 816 -22.58 9.54 17.45
N LEU A 817 -22.97 8.48 16.76
CA LEU A 817 -23.77 8.59 15.54
C LEU A 817 -25.25 8.34 15.84
N HIS A 818 -26.11 9.28 15.45
CA HIS A 818 -27.56 9.18 15.61
C HIS A 818 -28.28 9.09 14.26
N ASP A 819 -29.22 8.16 14.21
CA ASP A 819 -30.25 8.01 13.17
C ASP A 819 -31.56 8.53 13.77
N GLU A 820 -32.07 9.65 13.25
CA GLU A 820 -33.24 10.36 13.77
C GLU A 820 -34.52 9.99 13.01
N ASN A 821 -34.42 9.37 11.82
CA ASN A 821 -35.56 9.05 10.95
C ASN A 821 -35.80 7.52 10.73
N GLY A 822 -34.89 6.67 11.22
CA GLY A 822 -34.97 5.21 11.14
C GLY A 822 -34.50 4.61 9.81
N ASP A 823 -33.83 5.38 8.94
CA ASP A 823 -33.32 4.90 7.65
C ASP A 823 -31.93 4.23 7.73
N ARG A 824 -31.34 4.21 8.94
CA ARG A 824 -30.00 3.72 9.31
C ARG A 824 -28.85 4.62 8.86
N GLU A 825 -29.10 5.80 8.31
CA GLU A 825 -28.08 6.82 8.05
C GLU A 825 -27.83 7.65 9.31
N THR A 826 -26.66 8.29 9.39
CA THR A 826 -26.35 9.24 10.46
C THR A 826 -26.82 10.65 10.07
N ASP A 827 -27.82 11.15 10.79
CA ASP A 827 -28.36 12.50 10.65
C ASP A 827 -27.62 13.48 11.55
N TYR A 828 -27.22 13.03 12.74
CA TYR A 828 -26.50 13.82 13.72
C TYR A 828 -25.23 13.10 14.19
N ILE A 829 -24.08 13.73 13.92
CA ILE A 829 -22.79 13.34 14.49
C ILE A 829 -22.61 14.14 15.78
N GLU A 830 -22.91 13.52 16.91
CA GLU A 830 -22.69 14.10 18.24
C GLU A 830 -21.22 13.95 18.65
N VAL A 831 -20.68 15.00 19.27
CA VAL A 831 -19.39 14.94 19.96
C VAL A 831 -19.60 14.39 21.36
N PHE A 832 -19.35 13.09 21.55
CA PHE A 832 -19.36 12.49 22.89
C PHE A 832 -18.20 13.04 23.73
N ASN A 833 -16.99 13.05 23.18
CA ASN A 833 -15.81 13.67 23.79
C ASN A 833 -14.88 14.27 22.72
N ASN A 834 -14.31 15.44 22.96
CA ASN A 834 -13.32 16.06 22.06
C ASN A 834 -12.07 16.60 22.80
N ASP A 835 -11.75 16.05 23.98
CA ASP A 835 -10.56 16.45 24.75
C ASP A 835 -9.24 16.08 24.07
N HIS A 836 -9.31 15.29 23.00
CA HIS A 836 -8.17 14.86 22.19
C HIS A 836 -7.25 16.06 21.88
N GLN A 837 -5.94 15.92 22.08
CA GLN A 837 -4.98 16.97 21.77
C GLN A 837 -4.30 16.66 20.43
N VAL A 838 -4.62 17.40 19.38
CA VAL A 838 -4.15 17.11 18.01
C VAL A 838 -3.09 18.12 17.57
N THR A 839 -2.04 17.63 16.93
CA THR A 839 -0.98 18.42 16.29
C THR A 839 -0.89 18.10 14.80
N GLU A 840 -0.06 18.85 14.06
CA GLU A 840 0.17 18.61 12.64
C GLU A 840 0.98 17.32 12.37
N HIS A 841 1.54 16.71 13.43
CA HIS A 841 2.38 15.54 13.30
C HIS A 841 1.54 14.30 12.97
N PHE A 842 1.68 13.74 11.77
CA PHE A 842 0.86 12.61 11.31
C PHE A 842 0.85 11.39 12.25
N HIS A 843 1.99 11.03 12.84
CA HIS A 843 2.20 9.73 13.48
C HIS A 843 1.75 9.70 14.96
N GLU A 844 0.68 10.41 15.32
CA GLU A 844 0.15 10.56 16.69
C GLU A 844 -1.26 9.93 16.86
N PHE A 845 -1.51 8.84 16.15
CA PHE A 845 -2.80 8.15 16.06
C PHE A 845 -3.50 7.94 17.40
N ALA A 846 -4.82 8.10 17.42
CA ALA A 846 -5.69 7.59 18.47
C ALA A 846 -6.14 6.17 18.08
N MET A 847 -5.77 5.16 18.86
CA MET A 847 -5.85 3.74 18.49
C MET A 847 -6.74 2.97 19.46
N GLY A 848 -7.60 2.14 18.88
CA GLY A 848 -8.60 1.33 19.56
C GLY A 848 -9.96 2.02 19.58
N LEU A 849 -10.94 1.31 20.15
CA LEU A 849 -11.81 1.88 21.18
C LEU A 849 -12.28 0.69 22.04
N GLN A 850 -12.08 0.76 23.36
CA GLN A 850 -12.57 -0.24 24.32
C GLN A 850 -13.55 0.42 25.28
N THR A 851 -14.40 -0.38 25.90
CA THR A 851 -15.31 0.08 26.96
C THR A 851 -15.41 -0.98 28.06
N ASP A 852 -15.66 -0.53 29.28
CA ASP A 852 -15.91 -1.38 30.45
C ASP A 852 -17.41 -1.44 30.78
N ASP A 853 -17.77 -2.28 31.74
CA ASP A 853 -19.17 -2.43 32.20
C ASP A 853 -19.71 -1.19 32.94
N GLU A 854 -18.85 -0.23 33.32
CA GLU A 854 -19.26 1.05 33.88
C GLU A 854 -19.64 2.08 32.81
N GLY A 855 -19.39 1.77 31.52
CA GLY A 855 -19.64 2.62 30.37
C GLY A 855 -18.51 3.60 30.05
N ASN A 856 -17.33 3.48 30.66
CA ASN A 856 -16.18 4.30 30.33
C ASN A 856 -15.56 3.85 28.99
N PHE A 857 -14.82 4.74 28.33
CA PHE A 857 -14.14 4.44 27.07
C PHE A 857 -12.62 4.55 27.19
N TYR A 858 -11.89 3.73 26.42
CA TYR A 858 -10.43 3.64 26.49
C TYR A 858 -9.80 3.59 25.11
N TYR A 859 -8.75 4.38 24.92
CA TYR A 859 -7.94 4.38 23.70
C TYR A 859 -6.50 4.79 24.01
N ALA A 860 -5.57 4.42 23.13
CA ALA A 860 -4.17 4.85 23.25
C ALA A 860 -3.88 5.94 22.23
N LYS A 861 -3.08 6.93 22.61
CA LYS A 861 -2.59 7.96 21.69
C LYS A 861 -1.09 7.86 21.52
N SER A 862 -0.65 7.68 20.28
CA SER A 862 0.77 7.54 19.94
C SER A 862 1.56 8.83 20.20
N ALA A 863 2.85 8.68 20.48
CA ALA A 863 3.78 9.80 20.53
C ALA A 863 4.21 10.24 19.13
N ARG A 864 4.93 11.36 19.05
CA ARG A 864 5.46 11.83 17.76
C ARG A 864 6.60 10.94 17.28
N HIS A 865 6.51 10.47 16.05
CA HIS A 865 7.60 9.76 15.38
C HIS A 865 8.90 10.58 15.36
N ALA A 866 9.93 10.06 16.04
CA ALA A 866 11.29 10.60 16.10
C ALA A 866 11.41 12.03 16.66
N LEU A 867 10.37 12.55 17.31
CA LEU A 867 10.33 13.89 17.90
C LEU A 867 9.84 13.81 19.33
N THR A 868 10.26 14.76 20.16
CA THR A 868 9.73 14.87 21.53
C THR A 868 8.28 15.35 21.51
N ALA A 869 7.51 14.87 22.48
CA ALA A 869 6.15 15.28 22.69
C ALA A 869 6.03 16.80 22.92
N VAL A 870 4.93 17.38 22.41
CA VAL A 870 4.55 18.78 22.68
C VAL A 870 3.26 18.92 23.50
N VAL A 871 2.33 17.94 23.43
CA VAL A 871 1.07 17.95 24.21
C VAL A 871 0.98 16.74 25.15
N PRO A 872 0.27 16.85 26.30
CA PRO A 872 0.06 15.80 27.28
C PRO A 872 -0.35 14.42 26.74
N HIS A 873 -1.24 14.34 25.74
CA HIS A 873 -1.73 13.04 25.26
C HIS A 873 -0.74 12.29 24.34
N HIS A 874 0.50 12.75 24.17
CA HIS A 874 1.48 12.04 23.34
C HIS A 874 2.09 10.85 24.07
N GLY A 875 1.81 9.64 23.57
CA GLY A 875 2.40 8.40 24.09
C GLY A 875 1.71 7.91 25.36
N THR A 876 0.38 7.98 25.39
CA THR A 876 -0.44 7.72 26.58
C THR A 876 -1.54 6.68 26.33
N LEU A 877 -1.95 5.99 27.38
CA LEU A 877 -3.23 5.30 27.46
C LEU A 877 -4.23 6.24 28.15
N LEU A 878 -5.44 6.37 27.60
CA LEU A 878 -6.43 7.36 28.03
C LEU A 878 -7.75 6.67 28.43
N LYS A 879 -8.40 7.22 29.45
CA LYS A 879 -9.77 6.88 29.88
C LYS A 879 -10.66 8.09 29.66
N VAL A 880 -11.79 7.91 28.99
CA VAL A 880 -12.89 8.87 28.92
C VAL A 880 -14.01 8.36 29.82
N ASP A 881 -14.53 9.21 30.70
CA ASP A 881 -15.62 8.83 31.57
C ASP A 881 -16.92 8.54 30.81
N LYS A 882 -17.83 7.81 31.45
CA LYS A 882 -19.07 7.31 30.83
C LYS A 882 -20.01 8.37 30.24
N ASN A 883 -19.83 9.64 30.58
CA ASN A 883 -20.62 10.76 30.04
C ASN A 883 -19.82 11.65 29.06
N GLY A 884 -18.58 11.27 28.74
CA GLY A 884 -17.72 11.97 27.80
C GLY A 884 -17.22 13.33 28.30
N SER A 885 -17.37 13.61 29.60
CA SER A 885 -17.07 14.93 30.19
C SER A 885 -15.60 15.14 30.56
N ARG A 886 -14.84 14.06 30.74
CA ARG A 886 -13.43 14.13 31.14
C ARG A 886 -12.59 12.99 30.56
N THR A 887 -11.37 13.34 30.17
CA THR A 887 -10.31 12.39 29.80
C THR A 887 -9.18 12.37 30.83
N ASP A 888 -8.80 11.18 31.30
CA ASP A 888 -7.67 10.95 32.22
C ASP A 888 -6.54 10.15 31.53
N ILE A 889 -5.29 10.42 31.93
CA ILE A 889 -4.13 9.62 31.52
C ILE A 889 -3.94 8.46 32.50
N LEU A 890 -3.95 7.23 31.99
CA LEU A 890 -3.79 6.00 32.78
C LEU A 890 -2.36 5.46 32.80
N ALA A 891 -1.58 5.75 31.75
CA ALA A 891 -0.19 5.33 31.62
C ALA A 891 0.54 6.17 30.56
N THR A 892 1.87 6.26 30.66
CA THR A 892 2.72 7.07 29.78
C THR A 892 3.89 6.26 29.21
N GLY A 893 4.65 6.85 28.29
CA GLY A 893 5.88 6.25 27.78
C GLY A 893 5.67 5.24 26.65
N PHE A 894 4.59 5.40 25.87
CA PHE A 894 4.41 4.69 24.61
C PHE A 894 4.97 5.48 23.43
N ARG A 895 5.41 4.80 22.37
CA ARG A 895 5.90 5.42 21.13
C ARG A 895 4.83 5.47 20.06
N ALA A 896 4.34 4.31 19.66
CA ALA A 896 3.44 4.08 18.54
C ALA A 896 2.46 2.96 18.92
N ALA A 897 1.62 3.25 19.92
CA ALA A 897 0.66 2.27 20.40
C ALA A 897 -0.34 1.91 19.30
N ASN A 898 -0.67 0.63 19.14
CA ASN A 898 -1.61 0.16 18.10
C ASN A 898 -2.78 -0.64 18.66
N GLY A 899 -2.54 -1.42 19.72
CA GLY A 899 -3.55 -2.24 20.37
C GLY A 899 -3.85 -1.77 21.78
N VAL A 900 -5.13 -1.78 22.15
CA VAL A 900 -5.62 -1.62 23.52
C VAL A 900 -6.55 -2.77 23.82
N CYS A 901 -6.22 -3.55 24.85
CA CYS A 901 -7.07 -4.60 25.40
C CYS A 901 -7.39 -4.24 26.85
N LEU A 902 -8.65 -4.30 27.24
CA LEU A 902 -9.07 -4.23 28.63
C LEU A 902 -9.13 -5.66 29.19
N ASN A 903 -8.43 -5.92 30.28
CA ASN A 903 -8.45 -7.21 30.96
C ASN A 903 -9.65 -7.30 31.92
N PRO A 904 -10.12 -8.52 32.24
CA PRO A 904 -11.19 -8.73 33.21
C PRO A 904 -10.93 -8.17 34.62
N ASP A 905 -9.65 -8.01 35.00
CA ASP A 905 -9.25 -7.44 36.31
C ASP A 905 -9.15 -5.90 36.30
N GLY A 906 -9.53 -5.25 35.20
CA GLY A 906 -9.46 -3.79 35.03
C GLY A 906 -8.08 -3.26 34.63
N SER A 907 -7.07 -4.12 34.54
CA SER A 907 -5.77 -3.78 33.94
C SER A 907 -5.86 -3.77 32.41
N PHE A 908 -4.79 -3.38 31.72
CA PHE A 908 -4.79 -3.27 30.27
C PHE A 908 -3.63 -4.00 29.63
N ILE A 909 -3.75 -4.27 28.33
CA ILE A 909 -2.62 -4.62 27.49
C ILE A 909 -2.48 -3.58 26.38
N VAL A 910 -1.28 -3.04 26.22
CA VAL A 910 -0.97 -2.05 25.18
C VAL A 910 0.23 -2.52 24.35
N THR A 911 0.04 -2.67 23.05
CA THR A 911 1.15 -2.95 22.13
C THR A 911 1.84 -1.69 21.68
N ASP A 912 3.16 -1.76 21.49
CA ASP A 912 3.97 -0.62 21.08
C ASP A 912 5.10 -1.04 20.11
N GLN A 913 5.42 -0.18 19.15
CA GLN A 913 6.33 -0.51 18.05
C GLN A 913 7.79 -0.09 18.28
N GLU A 914 8.71 -0.84 17.67
CA GLU A 914 10.17 -0.61 17.65
C GLU A 914 10.51 0.76 17.08
N GLY A 915 11.37 1.50 17.77
CA GLY A 915 11.97 2.73 17.27
C GLY A 915 12.79 3.43 18.34
N HIS A 916 12.75 4.77 18.36
CA HIS A 916 13.46 5.57 19.35
C HIS A 916 12.96 5.20 20.76
N TRP A 917 13.88 4.86 21.67
CA TRP A 917 13.60 4.37 23.03
C TRP A 917 12.81 3.06 23.13
N ASN A 918 12.49 2.42 22.01
CA ASN A 918 11.83 1.12 21.95
C ASN A 918 12.74 0.13 21.20
N PRO A 919 13.59 -0.64 21.91
CA PRO A 919 14.58 -1.54 21.29
C PRO A 919 13.98 -2.51 20.27
N LYS A 920 12.77 -3.00 20.55
CA LYS A 920 11.96 -3.89 19.73
C LYS A 920 10.48 -3.59 19.92
N ASN A 921 9.62 -4.24 19.14
CA ASN A 921 8.18 -4.23 19.39
C ASN A 921 7.92 -4.85 20.77
N ARG A 922 6.84 -4.47 21.43
CA ARG A 922 6.55 -4.94 22.80
C ARG A 922 5.06 -5.06 23.07
N ILE A 923 4.71 -6.04 23.91
CA ILE A 923 3.40 -6.18 24.54
C ILE A 923 3.54 -5.73 26.00
N ASN A 924 2.78 -4.75 26.44
CA ASN A 924 2.84 -4.23 27.81
C ASN A 924 1.64 -4.68 28.62
N TRP A 925 1.86 -5.19 29.83
CA TRP A 925 0.80 -5.33 30.82
C TRP A 925 0.73 -4.05 31.66
N VAL A 926 -0.35 -3.29 31.51
CA VAL A 926 -0.50 -1.95 32.03
C VAL A 926 -1.41 -1.94 33.25
N GLN A 927 -0.93 -1.39 34.37
CA GLN A 927 -1.68 -1.38 35.63
C GLN A 927 -2.69 -0.22 35.71
N GLY A 928 -2.49 0.84 34.93
CA GLY A 928 -3.39 1.99 34.89
C GLY A 928 -3.22 2.92 36.08
N LYS A 929 -2.01 3.03 36.64
CA LYS A 929 -1.73 3.80 37.86
C LYS A 929 -1.50 5.31 37.63
N GLY A 930 -1.80 5.81 36.44
CA GLY A 930 -1.63 7.22 36.08
C GLY A 930 -0.28 7.50 35.42
N GLU A 931 0.17 8.76 35.49
CA GLU A 931 1.34 9.23 34.74
C GLU A 931 2.67 8.54 35.12
N GLU A 932 2.76 8.01 36.35
CA GLU A 932 3.92 7.27 36.84
C GLU A 932 3.99 5.82 36.31
N ASP A 933 2.91 5.29 35.73
CA ASP A 933 2.90 3.98 35.08
C ASP A 933 3.57 4.08 33.70
N PHE A 934 4.90 4.00 33.69
CA PHE A 934 5.73 4.38 32.55
C PHE A 934 6.35 3.20 31.80
N TYR A 935 6.20 3.23 30.47
CA TYR A 935 6.60 2.14 29.58
C TYR A 935 7.83 2.48 28.70
N GLY A 936 8.64 3.47 29.07
CA GLY A 936 10.04 3.55 28.64
C GLY A 936 10.39 4.42 27.45
N ASN A 937 9.42 4.90 26.67
CA ASN A 937 9.69 5.86 25.59
C ASN A 937 9.92 7.27 26.13
N MET A 938 11.17 7.72 26.19
CA MET A 938 11.54 9.05 26.71
C MET A 938 11.14 10.22 25.81
N PHE A 939 10.61 9.95 24.60
CA PHE A 939 10.07 11.00 23.73
C PHE A 939 8.57 11.25 23.92
N GLY A 940 7.89 10.43 24.74
CA GLY A 940 6.50 10.67 25.14
C GLY A 940 6.36 11.90 26.04
N TYR A 941 5.11 12.27 26.37
CA TYR A 941 4.85 13.30 27.36
C TYR A 941 4.78 12.67 28.76
N HIS A 942 5.76 13.00 29.59
CA HIS A 942 5.85 12.57 31.00
C HIS A 942 6.81 13.50 31.76
N GLY A 943 6.84 13.37 33.09
CA GLY A 943 7.79 14.03 34.00
C GLY A 943 9.08 13.25 34.28
N ILE A 944 9.17 11.98 33.88
CA ILE A 944 10.32 11.12 34.17
C ILE A 944 11.56 11.54 33.37
N THR A 945 12.68 11.75 34.06
CA THR A 945 13.98 12.12 33.43
C THR A 945 15.02 11.01 33.49
N ASP A 946 14.84 10.02 34.38
CA ASP A 946 15.75 8.88 34.47
C ASP A 946 15.59 7.99 33.25
N SER A 947 16.66 7.89 32.45
CA SER A 947 16.68 7.04 31.27
C SER A 947 17.21 5.64 31.55
N ALA A 948 17.46 5.25 32.81
CA ALA A 948 17.84 3.87 33.16
C ALA A 948 16.69 2.89 32.92
N ASP A 949 17.01 1.62 32.64
CA ASP A 949 16.00 0.59 32.37
C ASP A 949 15.11 0.28 33.58
N SER A 950 15.62 0.51 34.79
CA SER A 950 14.86 0.40 36.04
C SER A 950 13.73 1.41 36.19
N ALA A 951 13.74 2.51 35.43
CA ALA A 951 12.68 3.51 35.46
C ALA A 951 11.42 3.08 34.68
N MET A 952 11.54 2.06 33.83
CA MET A 952 10.47 1.56 32.97
C MET A 952 9.87 0.27 33.54
N THR A 953 8.56 0.12 33.46
CA THR A 953 7.89 -1.18 33.65
C THR A 953 8.26 -2.14 32.52
N PRO A 954 8.86 -3.32 32.81
CA PRO A 954 9.20 -4.31 31.80
C PRO A 954 7.95 -4.80 31.05
N PRO A 955 8.02 -4.99 29.71
CA PRO A 955 6.90 -5.52 28.95
C PRO A 955 6.65 -7.00 29.29
N LEU A 956 5.47 -7.52 28.95
CA LEU A 956 5.22 -8.97 28.92
C LEU A 956 6.27 -9.66 28.05
N CYS A 957 6.51 -9.12 26.86
CA CYS A 957 7.59 -9.59 26.00
C CYS A 957 8.09 -8.52 25.02
N TRP A 958 9.36 -8.67 24.64
CA TRP A 958 9.96 -8.01 23.49
C TRP A 958 9.86 -8.90 22.25
N ILE A 959 9.54 -8.30 21.10
CA ILE A 959 9.23 -9.02 19.86
C ILE A 959 10.13 -8.50 18.75
N THR A 960 10.96 -9.40 18.21
CA THR A 960 11.83 -9.04 17.10
C THR A 960 10.99 -8.76 15.86
N ASN A 961 11.31 -7.69 15.15
CA ASN A 961 10.65 -7.27 13.92
C ASN A 961 10.62 -8.33 12.81
N ARG A 962 11.54 -9.31 12.80
CA ARG A 962 11.51 -10.50 11.93
C ARG A 962 10.38 -11.48 12.30
N PHE A 963 10.01 -11.53 13.58
CA PHE A 963 8.99 -12.43 14.11
C PHE A 963 7.59 -11.81 13.97
N ASP A 964 7.41 -10.58 14.45
CA ASP A 964 6.27 -9.73 14.11
C ASP A 964 6.74 -8.28 13.93
N ARG A 965 6.46 -7.71 12.76
CA ARG A 965 6.88 -6.35 12.40
C ARG A 965 6.03 -5.27 13.06
N SER A 966 4.76 -5.55 13.34
CA SER A 966 3.85 -4.58 13.95
C SER A 966 2.69 -5.29 14.66
N PRO A 967 2.87 -5.69 15.93
CA PRO A 967 1.78 -6.17 16.78
C PRO A 967 0.64 -5.14 16.87
N ALA A 968 -0.58 -5.62 17.07
CA ALA A 968 -1.78 -4.78 17.06
C ALA A 968 -2.64 -5.04 18.30
N GLU A 969 -3.97 -5.05 18.16
CA GLU A 969 -4.88 -5.33 19.28
C GLU A 969 -4.73 -6.76 19.79
N LEU A 970 -4.79 -6.89 21.11
CA LEU A 970 -4.93 -8.19 21.76
C LEU A 970 -6.37 -8.40 22.22
N LEU A 971 -6.73 -9.66 22.32
CA LEU A 971 -8.05 -10.08 22.78
C LEU A 971 -7.97 -11.47 23.43
N TRP A 972 -8.78 -11.66 24.46
CA TRP A 972 -8.98 -12.95 25.10
C TRP A 972 -9.91 -13.80 24.25
N VAL A 973 -9.63 -15.11 24.18
CA VAL A 973 -10.57 -16.08 23.60
C VAL A 973 -11.67 -16.37 24.64
N PRO A 974 -12.95 -16.03 24.35
CA PRO A 974 -14.04 -16.23 25.29
C PRO A 974 -14.28 -17.71 25.63
N GLU A 975 -14.80 -17.97 26.84
CA GLU A 975 -15.14 -19.32 27.30
C GLU A 975 -16.23 -20.00 26.46
N ASP A 976 -17.12 -19.22 25.84
CA ASP A 976 -18.17 -19.69 24.95
C ASP A 976 -17.74 -19.76 23.47
N SER A 977 -16.49 -19.38 23.14
CA SER A 977 -15.97 -19.41 21.77
C SER A 977 -15.99 -20.81 21.15
N ALA A 978 -16.13 -20.86 19.83
CA ALA A 978 -15.94 -22.06 19.02
C ALA A 978 -14.49 -22.58 19.05
N TRP A 979 -13.52 -21.76 19.47
CA TRP A 979 -12.09 -22.09 19.54
C TRP A 979 -11.76 -22.89 20.82
N LYS A 980 -12.37 -24.06 20.97
CA LYS A 980 -12.41 -24.84 22.22
C LYS A 980 -11.05 -25.03 22.90
N SER A 981 -10.00 -25.39 22.17
CA SER A 981 -8.68 -25.68 22.73
C SER A 981 -7.86 -24.43 23.08
N LEU A 982 -8.35 -23.23 22.74
CA LEU A 982 -7.71 -21.95 23.01
C LEU A 982 -8.52 -21.04 23.93
N ARG A 983 -9.63 -21.50 24.50
CA ARG A 983 -10.44 -20.72 25.46
C ARG A 983 -9.56 -20.25 26.63
N GLY A 984 -9.79 -19.01 27.06
CA GLY A 984 -8.97 -18.35 28.08
C GLY A 984 -7.55 -17.97 27.63
N SER A 985 -7.14 -18.30 26.39
CA SER A 985 -5.86 -17.86 25.85
C SER A 985 -5.92 -16.41 25.39
N LEU A 986 -4.77 -15.74 25.41
CA LEU A 986 -4.61 -14.39 24.89
C LEU A 986 -4.11 -14.45 23.43
N LEU A 987 -4.73 -13.68 22.54
CA LEU A 987 -4.34 -13.56 21.14
C LEU A 987 -3.75 -12.19 20.84
N ASN A 988 -2.78 -12.12 19.92
CA ASN A 988 -2.27 -10.89 19.34
C ASN A 988 -2.49 -10.88 17.82
N LEU A 989 -3.11 -9.82 17.31
CA LEU A 989 -3.23 -9.54 15.88
C LEU A 989 -1.96 -8.85 15.35
N SER A 990 -1.66 -9.01 14.06
CA SER A 990 -0.50 -8.37 13.44
C SER A 990 -0.88 -7.55 12.20
N TYR A 991 -0.66 -6.23 12.33
CA TYR A 991 -0.69 -5.30 11.21
C TYR A 991 0.47 -5.57 10.24
N GLY A 992 1.64 -5.93 10.77
CA GLY A 992 2.84 -6.06 9.94
C GLY A 992 2.80 -7.24 8.97
N TYR A 993 2.19 -8.36 9.40
CA TYR A 993 2.24 -9.63 8.69
C TYR A 993 0.89 -10.24 8.35
N GLY A 994 -0.24 -9.70 8.80
CA GLY A 994 -1.54 -10.32 8.56
C GLY A 994 -1.66 -11.68 9.25
N LYS A 995 -1.12 -11.80 10.47
CA LYS A 995 -1.07 -13.06 11.24
C LYS A 995 -1.74 -12.88 12.60
N ILE A 996 -2.01 -14.01 13.26
CA ILE A 996 -2.52 -14.07 14.64
C ILE A 996 -1.60 -14.98 15.44
N TYR A 997 -1.31 -14.59 16.68
CA TYR A 997 -0.40 -15.28 17.58
C TYR A 997 -1.14 -15.59 18.88
N VAL A 998 -0.86 -16.75 19.46
CA VAL A 998 -1.17 -17.01 20.87
C VAL A 998 -0.06 -16.38 21.74
N VAL A 999 -0.44 -15.88 22.92
CA VAL A 999 0.45 -15.18 23.84
C VAL A 999 0.54 -15.98 25.16
N PRO A 1000 1.32 -17.07 25.22
CA PRO A 1000 1.54 -17.80 26.47
C PRO A 1000 2.31 -16.92 27.46
N HIS A 1001 1.85 -16.86 28.70
CA HIS A 1001 2.39 -15.98 29.73
C HIS A 1001 2.19 -16.53 31.15
N GLU A 1002 2.94 -15.97 32.08
CA GLU A 1002 2.86 -16.23 33.52
C GLU A 1002 2.99 -14.91 34.30
N LYS A 1003 2.68 -14.96 35.61
CA LYS A 1003 2.89 -13.84 36.54
C LYS A 1003 3.80 -14.27 37.68
N VAL A 1004 5.01 -13.72 37.74
CA VAL A 1004 6.04 -14.05 38.73
C VAL A 1004 6.44 -12.81 39.51
N ASN A 1005 6.25 -12.84 40.84
CA ASN A 1005 6.51 -11.71 41.75
C ASN A 1005 5.84 -10.39 41.29
N GLY A 1006 4.61 -10.49 40.75
CA GLY A 1006 3.85 -9.34 40.24
C GLY A 1006 4.17 -8.92 38.81
N GLN A 1007 5.31 -9.33 38.22
CA GLN A 1007 5.65 -9.09 36.83
C GLN A 1007 4.98 -10.13 35.93
N VAL A 1008 4.28 -9.66 34.90
CA VAL A 1008 3.78 -10.55 33.84
C VAL A 1008 4.87 -10.70 32.77
N GLN A 1009 5.15 -11.93 32.37
CA GLN A 1009 6.16 -12.24 31.35
C GLN A 1009 5.70 -13.40 30.49
N GLY A 1010 6.23 -13.52 29.28
CA GLY A 1010 5.78 -14.54 28.35
C GLY A 1010 6.33 -14.33 26.95
N GLY A 1011 5.61 -14.81 25.96
CA GLY A 1011 6.00 -14.68 24.56
C GLY A 1011 4.84 -14.79 23.59
N MET A 1012 5.18 -14.88 22.31
CA MET A 1012 4.22 -15.07 21.22
C MET A 1012 4.58 -16.32 20.43
N CYS A 1013 3.57 -17.07 20.01
CA CYS A 1013 3.70 -18.14 19.03
C CYS A 1013 2.67 -17.95 17.92
N GLN A 1014 3.09 -18.04 16.67
CA GLN A 1014 2.20 -17.89 15.53
C GLN A 1014 1.18 -19.05 15.49
N LEU A 1015 -0.10 -18.74 15.25
CA LEU A 1015 -1.08 -19.77 14.95
C LEU A 1015 -0.85 -20.34 13.52
N PRO A 1016 -1.10 -21.64 13.31
CA PRO A 1016 -0.83 -22.34 12.05
C PRO A 1016 -1.90 -22.07 10.97
N PHE A 1017 -1.85 -20.89 10.36
CA PHE A 1017 -2.67 -20.55 9.19
C PHE A 1017 -1.93 -19.61 8.23
N GLU A 1018 -2.43 -19.48 7.00
CA GLU A 1018 -1.83 -18.60 5.99
C GLU A 1018 -2.00 -17.12 6.33
N LYS A 1019 -1.00 -16.31 5.99
CA LYS A 1019 -1.06 -14.86 6.20
C LYS A 1019 -2.26 -14.24 5.46
N LEU A 1020 -2.96 -13.32 6.12
CA LEU A 1020 -4.04 -12.54 5.54
C LEU A 1020 -3.50 -11.54 4.51
N PRO A 1021 -4.27 -11.17 3.46
CA PRO A 1021 -3.81 -10.27 2.39
C PRO A 1021 -3.49 -8.82 2.81
N THR A 1022 -3.96 -8.39 3.99
CA THR A 1022 -3.67 -7.08 4.59
C THR A 1022 -3.23 -7.24 6.05
N GLY A 1023 -2.72 -6.15 6.63
CA GLY A 1023 -2.46 -6.09 8.06
C GLY A 1023 -3.76 -6.09 8.86
N VAL A 1024 -3.91 -6.98 9.85
CA VAL A 1024 -5.08 -6.99 10.74
C VAL A 1024 -4.78 -6.28 12.05
N MET A 1025 -5.70 -5.40 12.46
CA MET A 1025 -5.46 -4.56 13.65
C MET A 1025 -6.57 -4.57 14.69
N ARG A 1026 -7.80 -4.94 14.32
CA ARG A 1026 -8.92 -5.10 15.27
C ARG A 1026 -9.58 -6.45 15.09
N GLY A 1027 -10.01 -7.03 16.20
CA GLY A 1027 -10.72 -8.31 16.17
C GLY A 1027 -11.76 -8.42 17.27
N ARG A 1028 -12.83 -9.17 17.01
CA ARG A 1028 -13.91 -9.43 17.96
C ARG A 1028 -14.38 -10.86 17.76
N PHE A 1029 -14.67 -11.56 18.86
CA PHE A 1029 -15.39 -12.82 18.78
C PHE A 1029 -16.88 -12.53 18.57
N HIS A 1030 -17.48 -13.20 17.61
CA HIS A 1030 -18.86 -12.99 17.26
C HIS A 1030 -19.79 -13.73 18.27
N PRO A 1031 -20.83 -13.06 18.79
CA PRO A 1031 -21.62 -13.56 19.93
C PRO A 1031 -22.55 -14.75 19.58
N GLY A 1032 -22.77 -15.05 18.30
CA GLY A 1032 -23.60 -16.17 17.87
C GLY A 1032 -22.82 -17.45 17.57
N ASP A 1033 -21.95 -17.39 16.56
CA ASP A 1033 -21.13 -18.52 16.10
C ASP A 1033 -19.83 -18.75 16.91
N GLY A 1034 -19.44 -17.82 17.79
CA GLY A 1034 -18.25 -17.91 18.63
C GLY A 1034 -16.91 -17.86 17.86
N GLN A 1035 -16.91 -17.44 16.59
CA GLN A 1035 -15.71 -17.36 15.75
C GLN A 1035 -15.05 -15.98 15.83
N LEU A 1036 -13.76 -15.89 15.46
CA LEU A 1036 -13.03 -14.63 15.45
C LEU A 1036 -13.27 -13.88 14.13
N TYR A 1037 -13.71 -12.64 14.22
CA TYR A 1037 -13.72 -11.72 13.08
C TYR A 1037 -12.58 -10.72 13.23
N ALA A 1038 -11.98 -10.32 12.11
CA ALA A 1038 -10.86 -9.39 12.10
C ALA A 1038 -10.94 -8.43 10.92
N CYS A 1039 -10.53 -7.19 11.14
CA CYS A 1039 -10.37 -6.19 10.08
C CYS A 1039 -9.01 -5.50 10.16
N GLY A 1040 -8.63 -4.85 9.06
CA GLY A 1040 -7.47 -3.98 9.03
C GLY A 1040 -7.14 -3.48 7.62
N MET A 1041 -5.97 -2.87 7.50
CA MET A 1041 -5.57 -2.11 6.32
C MET A 1041 -4.07 -2.13 6.09
N PHE A 1042 -3.67 -1.60 4.94
CA PHE A 1042 -2.29 -1.22 4.65
C PHE A 1042 -2.19 0.28 4.39
N ALA A 1043 -1.14 0.91 4.94
CA ALA A 1043 -0.98 2.37 4.88
C ALA A 1043 0.48 2.84 4.81
N TRP A 1044 1.41 2.20 5.53
CA TRP A 1044 2.83 2.62 5.51
C TRP A 1044 3.80 1.44 5.46
N ALA A 1045 3.84 0.60 6.49
CA ALA A 1045 4.85 -0.45 6.62
C ALA A 1045 4.22 -1.80 7.00
N GLY A 1046 4.31 -2.74 6.09
CA GLY A 1046 3.75 -4.07 6.21
C GLY A 1046 4.20 -4.95 5.05
N SER A 1047 4.18 -6.26 5.23
CA SER A 1047 4.46 -7.22 4.15
C SER A 1047 3.22 -7.53 3.30
N GLN A 1048 2.03 -7.24 3.85
CA GLN A 1048 0.73 -7.49 3.26
C GLN A 1048 0.15 -6.13 2.85
N GLN A 1049 -0.12 -5.95 1.56
CA GLN A 1049 -0.29 -4.63 0.94
C GLN A 1049 -1.70 -4.40 0.37
N GLN A 1050 -2.62 -5.36 0.50
CA GLN A 1050 -4.01 -5.11 0.15
C GLN A 1050 -4.52 -3.92 0.99
N PRO A 1051 -5.18 -2.91 0.38
CA PRO A 1051 -5.51 -1.68 1.09
C PRO A 1051 -6.35 -1.89 2.36
N GLY A 1052 -7.28 -2.82 2.36
CA GLY A 1052 -8.13 -3.16 3.51
C GLY A 1052 -8.81 -4.52 3.38
N GLY A 1053 -9.41 -4.99 4.46
CA GLY A 1053 -10.11 -6.29 4.47
C GLY A 1053 -10.92 -6.57 5.73
N PHE A 1054 -11.91 -7.46 5.59
CA PHE A 1054 -12.72 -7.99 6.68
C PHE A 1054 -12.82 -9.51 6.53
N TYR A 1055 -12.59 -10.23 7.63
CA TYR A 1055 -12.36 -11.67 7.61
C TYR A 1055 -13.05 -12.34 8.80
N ARG A 1056 -13.53 -13.57 8.59
CA ARG A 1056 -13.89 -14.50 9.68
C ARG A 1056 -12.85 -15.62 9.71
N VAL A 1057 -12.20 -15.81 10.85
CA VAL A 1057 -11.27 -16.90 11.14
C VAL A 1057 -12.01 -17.97 11.94
N ARG A 1058 -12.35 -19.07 11.28
CA ARG A 1058 -13.10 -20.19 11.87
C ARG A 1058 -12.17 -21.27 12.39
N ALA A 1059 -12.37 -21.70 13.64
CA ALA A 1059 -11.80 -22.96 14.11
C ALA A 1059 -12.53 -24.14 13.43
N THR A 1060 -11.77 -25.07 12.85
CA THR A 1060 -12.31 -26.24 12.13
C THR A 1060 -12.47 -27.48 13.01
N GLY A 1061 -11.97 -27.41 14.25
CA GLY A 1061 -11.91 -28.55 15.18
C GLY A 1061 -10.66 -29.42 15.03
N LYS A 1062 -9.83 -29.19 14.00
CA LYS A 1062 -8.52 -29.84 13.86
C LYS A 1062 -7.51 -29.26 14.87
N PRO A 1063 -6.52 -30.04 15.33
CA PRO A 1063 -5.59 -29.62 16.40
C PRO A 1063 -4.64 -28.51 15.93
N ALA A 1064 -4.48 -27.47 16.76
CA ALA A 1064 -3.58 -26.36 16.47
C ALA A 1064 -2.17 -26.57 17.04
N TYR A 1065 -1.98 -27.44 18.02
CA TYR A 1065 -0.75 -27.67 18.78
C TYR A 1065 -0.07 -26.34 19.16
N ALA A 1066 -0.87 -25.42 19.69
CA ALA A 1066 -0.43 -24.08 20.07
C ALA A 1066 0.09 -24.10 21.52
N PRO A 1067 1.22 -23.45 21.82
CA PRO A 1067 1.66 -23.26 23.19
C PRO A 1067 0.79 -22.18 23.86
N VAL A 1068 0.01 -22.60 24.85
CA VAL A 1068 -0.96 -21.77 25.59
C VAL A 1068 -0.44 -21.35 26.97
N GLY A 1069 0.61 -22.00 27.49
CA GLY A 1069 1.26 -21.67 28.75
C GLY A 1069 2.78 -21.65 28.63
N LEU A 1070 3.43 -20.76 29.38
CA LEU A 1070 4.89 -20.66 29.48
C LEU A 1070 5.25 -20.27 30.92
N GLU A 1071 5.86 -21.19 31.66
CA GLU A 1071 6.26 -20.98 33.05
C GLU A 1071 7.77 -21.14 33.22
N THR A 1072 8.37 -20.39 34.15
CA THR A 1072 9.80 -20.45 34.46
C THR A 1072 10.07 -20.73 35.93
N SER A 1073 10.99 -21.67 36.18
CA SER A 1073 11.52 -22.00 37.51
C SER A 1073 13.04 -22.19 37.41
N PRO A 1074 13.77 -22.35 38.54
CA PRO A 1074 15.22 -22.42 38.49
C PRO A 1074 15.67 -23.59 37.60
N ARG A 1075 16.43 -23.28 36.54
CA ARG A 1075 16.93 -24.22 35.53
C ARG A 1075 15.86 -24.95 34.71
N GLN A 1076 14.59 -24.56 34.78
CA GLN A 1076 13.53 -25.25 34.08
C GLN A 1076 12.54 -24.29 33.41
N MET A 1077 12.00 -24.73 32.27
CA MET A 1077 10.90 -24.07 31.58
C MET A 1077 9.78 -25.06 31.29
N ARG A 1078 8.54 -24.69 31.58
CA ARG A 1078 7.37 -25.52 31.25
C ARG A 1078 6.56 -24.87 30.14
N VAL A 1079 6.24 -25.63 29.10
CA VAL A 1079 5.41 -25.20 27.97
C VAL A 1079 4.15 -26.06 27.92
N SER A 1080 2.99 -25.43 28.05
CA SER A 1080 1.69 -26.11 27.96
C SER A 1080 1.13 -25.96 26.55
N PHE A 1081 0.67 -27.06 25.96
CA PHE A 1081 0.10 -27.12 24.60
C PHE A 1081 -1.41 -27.34 24.63
N SER A 1082 -2.10 -26.78 23.64
CA SER A 1082 -3.55 -26.90 23.45
C SER A 1082 -4.02 -28.33 23.15
N GLU A 1083 -3.15 -29.19 22.65
CA GLU A 1083 -3.41 -30.62 22.35
C GLU A 1083 -2.22 -31.49 22.75
N PRO A 1084 -2.44 -32.79 23.03
CA PRO A 1084 -1.38 -33.72 23.42
C PRO A 1084 -0.36 -33.93 22.29
N LEU A 1085 0.92 -34.02 22.65
CA LEU A 1085 2.04 -34.28 21.75
C LEU A 1085 2.46 -35.75 21.78
N ASP A 1086 3.10 -36.21 20.71
CA ASP A 1086 3.71 -37.54 20.65
C ASP A 1086 4.91 -37.62 21.60
N ARG A 1087 4.89 -38.60 22.52
CA ARG A 1087 5.93 -38.74 23.55
C ARG A 1087 7.30 -39.04 22.94
N GLU A 1088 7.39 -39.94 21.96
CA GLU A 1088 8.67 -40.40 21.43
C GLU A 1088 9.45 -39.26 20.76
N SER A 1089 8.79 -38.44 19.96
CA SER A 1089 9.42 -37.27 19.35
C SER A 1089 9.65 -36.13 20.34
N THR A 1090 8.75 -35.93 21.31
CA THR A 1090 8.81 -34.78 22.22
C THR A 1090 9.97 -34.84 23.22
N VAL A 1091 10.27 -36.01 23.78
CA VAL A 1091 11.32 -36.16 24.82
C VAL A 1091 12.76 -36.10 24.27
N LYS A 1092 12.93 -36.00 22.95
CA LYS A 1092 14.26 -35.88 22.32
C LYS A 1092 14.76 -34.44 22.42
N ALA A 1093 15.78 -34.20 23.24
CA ALA A 1093 16.33 -32.86 23.47
C ALA A 1093 16.77 -32.13 22.17
N GLU A 1094 17.26 -32.85 21.17
CA GLU A 1094 17.62 -32.32 19.84
C GLU A 1094 16.46 -31.71 19.04
N ASN A 1095 15.20 -32.01 19.41
CA ASN A 1095 14.02 -31.40 18.82
C ASN A 1095 13.67 -30.03 19.43
N TRP A 1096 14.45 -29.58 20.40
CA TRP A 1096 14.26 -28.32 21.11
C TRP A 1096 15.51 -27.45 20.98
N GLU A 1097 15.34 -26.22 20.50
CA GLU A 1097 16.43 -25.25 20.37
C GLU A 1097 16.04 -23.98 21.11
N ILE A 1098 16.92 -23.52 22.01
CA ILE A 1098 16.76 -22.27 22.73
C ILE A 1098 17.89 -21.32 22.37
N GLU A 1099 17.52 -20.10 22.00
CA GLU A 1099 18.44 -19.02 21.69
C GLU A 1099 18.01 -17.76 22.43
N ALA A 1100 18.92 -17.16 23.19
CA ALA A 1100 18.69 -15.96 24.00
C ALA A 1100 19.56 -14.80 23.53
N TRP A 1101 19.10 -13.58 23.73
CA TRP A 1101 19.85 -12.36 23.41
C TRP A 1101 19.42 -11.18 24.28
N ASP A 1102 20.30 -10.21 24.34
CA ASP A 1102 20.08 -8.96 25.05
C ASP A 1102 19.69 -7.86 24.06
N LEU A 1103 19.05 -6.81 24.56
CA LEU A 1103 18.64 -5.63 23.82
C LEU A 1103 19.16 -4.37 24.52
N LYS A 1104 19.24 -3.25 23.78
CA LYS A 1104 19.63 -1.95 24.35
C LYS A 1104 18.55 -0.92 24.11
N ARG A 1105 18.00 -0.36 25.18
CA ARG A 1105 17.11 0.79 25.10
C ARG A 1105 17.93 2.06 25.00
N THR A 1106 17.78 2.79 23.91
CA THR A 1106 18.54 4.02 23.66
C THR A 1106 17.70 5.03 22.89
N ARG A 1107 18.18 6.27 22.79
CA ARG A 1107 17.59 7.29 21.91
C ARG A 1107 17.59 6.89 20.44
N ASN A 1108 18.46 5.98 19.99
CA ASN A 1108 18.54 5.56 18.59
C ASN A 1108 17.36 4.66 18.21
N TYR A 1109 17.08 4.56 16.91
CA TYR A 1109 16.00 3.70 16.40
C TYR A 1109 16.34 2.22 16.58
N GLY A 1110 15.55 1.53 17.42
CA GLY A 1110 15.59 0.08 17.59
C GLY A 1110 16.89 -0.43 18.23
N SER A 1111 17.03 -1.75 18.27
CA SER A 1111 18.21 -2.45 18.78
C SER A 1111 18.53 -3.65 17.91
N ARG A 1112 19.82 -3.90 17.69
CA ARG A 1112 20.29 -5.23 17.28
C ARG A 1112 20.21 -6.20 18.47
N HIS A 1113 20.36 -7.48 18.19
CA HIS A 1113 20.62 -8.48 19.24
C HIS A 1113 22.06 -8.34 19.74
N TYR A 1114 22.24 -8.39 21.06
CA TYR A 1114 23.54 -8.40 21.74
C TYR A 1114 23.68 -9.71 22.51
N ASN A 1115 24.91 -10.17 22.74
CA ASN A 1115 25.20 -11.37 23.53
C ASN A 1115 24.32 -12.58 23.15
N GLN A 1116 24.06 -12.72 21.84
CA GLN A 1116 23.24 -13.78 21.29
C GLN A 1116 23.93 -15.12 21.52
N ARG A 1117 23.22 -16.05 22.14
CA ARG A 1117 23.77 -17.30 22.67
C ARG A 1117 22.73 -18.40 22.61
N ARG A 1118 23.19 -19.62 22.39
CA ARG A 1118 22.34 -20.82 22.50
C ARG A 1118 22.38 -21.34 23.94
N TRP A 1119 21.25 -21.81 24.44
CA TRP A 1119 21.16 -22.53 25.69
C TRP A 1119 20.91 -24.01 25.42
N GLN A 1120 21.64 -24.85 26.14
CA GLN A 1120 21.50 -26.30 26.02
C GLN A 1120 20.23 -26.76 26.73
N VAL A 1121 19.41 -27.54 26.02
CA VAL A 1121 18.34 -28.34 26.63
C VAL A 1121 18.97 -29.67 27.05
N ALA A 1122 19.09 -29.89 28.36
CA ALA A 1122 19.75 -31.07 28.91
C ALA A 1122 18.81 -32.29 28.92
N GLU A 1123 17.55 -32.08 29.25
CA GLU A 1123 16.52 -33.10 29.36
C GLU A 1123 15.15 -32.51 29.00
N VAL A 1124 14.26 -33.36 28.49
CA VAL A 1124 12.89 -33.00 28.14
C VAL A 1124 11.93 -34.05 28.69
N GLU A 1125 11.02 -33.62 29.55
CA GLU A 1125 9.96 -34.46 30.09
C GLU A 1125 8.61 -34.06 29.49
N LEU A 1126 7.73 -35.05 29.31
CA LEU A 1126 6.35 -34.84 28.88
C LEU A 1126 5.40 -35.39 29.94
N SER A 1127 4.44 -34.57 30.38
CA SER A 1127 3.39 -34.98 31.32
C SER A 1127 2.58 -36.17 30.83
N ASP A 1128 1.92 -36.88 31.74
CA ASP A 1128 1.14 -38.09 31.43
C ASP A 1128 0.00 -37.81 30.43
N ASP A 1129 -0.62 -36.63 30.51
CA ASP A 1129 -1.66 -36.18 29.57
C ASP A 1129 -1.11 -35.69 28.22
N GLY A 1130 0.21 -35.68 28.05
CA GLY A 1130 0.89 -35.29 26.81
C GLY A 1130 0.87 -33.79 26.52
N ARG A 1131 0.44 -32.93 27.44
CA ARG A 1131 0.19 -31.50 27.16
C ARG A 1131 1.24 -30.55 27.73
N VAL A 1132 2.02 -30.98 28.73
CA VAL A 1132 3.02 -30.12 29.38
C VAL A 1132 4.41 -30.69 29.13
N VAL A 1133 5.23 -29.88 28.47
CA VAL A 1133 6.65 -30.17 28.24
C VAL A 1133 7.48 -29.43 29.28
N THR A 1134 8.31 -30.13 30.03
CA THR A 1134 9.31 -29.54 30.92
C THR A 1134 10.68 -29.64 30.25
N LEU A 1135 11.36 -28.50 30.07
CA LEU A 1135 12.70 -28.39 29.51
C LEU A 1135 13.68 -28.09 30.65
N GLU A 1136 14.67 -28.95 30.86
CA GLU A 1136 15.81 -28.69 31.76
C GLU A 1136 16.85 -27.83 31.01
N VAL A 1137 17.04 -26.60 31.45
CA VAL A 1137 17.89 -25.58 30.83
C VAL A 1137 18.87 -25.04 31.89
N PRO A 1138 20.05 -25.66 32.06
CA PRO A 1138 20.99 -25.32 33.15
C PRO A 1138 21.43 -23.85 33.17
N ASP A 1139 21.55 -23.22 32.00
CA ASP A 1139 22.01 -21.84 31.82
C ASP A 1139 20.87 -20.79 31.84
N LEU A 1140 19.65 -21.19 32.24
CA LEU A 1140 18.49 -20.29 32.28
C LEU A 1140 18.70 -19.14 33.27
N VAL A 1141 18.71 -17.92 32.73
CA VAL A 1141 18.80 -16.66 33.48
C VAL A 1141 17.82 -15.65 32.89
N PRO A 1142 17.48 -14.56 33.61
CA PRO A 1142 16.69 -13.48 33.01
C PRO A 1142 17.29 -12.96 31.70
N THR A 1143 16.43 -12.71 30.72
CA THR A 1143 16.79 -12.23 29.39
C THR A 1143 15.67 -11.40 28.77
N TRP A 1144 16.02 -10.32 28.07
CA TRP A 1144 15.03 -9.49 27.37
C TRP A 1144 14.47 -10.19 26.15
N GLY A 1145 15.23 -11.07 25.51
CA GLY A 1145 14.74 -11.83 24.37
C GLY A 1145 15.23 -13.26 24.35
N MET A 1146 14.35 -14.14 23.93
CA MET A 1146 14.59 -15.57 23.74
C MET A 1146 13.66 -16.12 22.65
N SER A 1147 14.11 -17.16 21.96
CA SER A 1147 13.28 -18.01 21.12
C SER A 1147 13.39 -19.47 21.55
N ILE A 1148 12.25 -20.14 21.72
CA ILE A 1148 12.15 -21.58 21.94
C ILE A 1148 11.56 -22.19 20.66
N ARG A 1149 12.36 -22.96 19.92
CA ARG A 1149 11.91 -23.66 18.71
C ARG A 1149 11.72 -25.14 19.02
N CYS A 1150 10.57 -25.70 18.64
CA CYS A 1150 10.30 -27.13 18.74
C CYS A 1150 10.05 -27.75 17.36
N LYS A 1151 10.48 -28.99 17.18
CA LYS A 1151 10.20 -29.84 16.01
C LYS A 1151 9.80 -31.23 16.48
N THR A 1152 8.54 -31.37 16.85
CA THR A 1152 7.97 -32.63 17.39
C THR A 1152 6.82 -33.12 16.50
N LYS A 1153 6.04 -34.10 16.97
CA LYS A 1153 4.82 -34.58 16.32
C LYS A 1153 3.62 -34.51 17.26
N GLY A 1154 2.42 -34.44 16.69
CA GLY A 1154 1.17 -34.72 17.40
C GLY A 1154 0.90 -36.23 17.50
N ILE A 1155 -0.14 -36.63 18.23
CA ILE A 1155 -0.51 -38.05 18.46
C ILE A 1155 -0.73 -38.83 17.16
N GLU A 1156 -1.15 -38.18 16.09
CA GLU A 1156 -1.37 -38.81 14.76
C GLU A 1156 -0.16 -38.66 13.82
N GLY A 1157 1.02 -38.35 14.36
CA GLY A 1157 2.27 -38.21 13.59
C GLY A 1157 2.38 -36.91 12.78
N MET A 1158 1.40 -36.00 12.87
CA MET A 1158 1.45 -34.69 12.22
C MET A 1158 2.66 -33.88 12.72
N PRO A 1159 3.49 -33.31 11.83
CA PRO A 1159 4.60 -32.45 12.23
C PRO A 1159 4.13 -31.22 13.01
N VAL A 1160 4.73 -31.00 14.18
CA VAL A 1160 4.50 -29.82 15.03
C VAL A 1160 5.79 -29.02 15.08
N VAL A 1161 5.82 -27.92 14.32
CA VAL A 1161 6.93 -26.97 14.32
C VAL A 1161 6.44 -25.64 14.87
N ARG A 1162 6.96 -25.22 16.02
CA ARG A 1162 6.57 -23.96 16.68
C ARG A 1162 7.80 -23.17 17.10
N GLU A 1163 7.62 -21.87 17.18
CA GLU A 1163 8.60 -20.94 17.73
C GLU A 1163 7.88 -20.01 18.69
N ILE A 1164 8.29 -20.04 19.96
CA ILE A 1164 7.85 -19.09 20.98
C ILE A 1164 8.92 -18.02 21.07
N HIS A 1165 8.58 -16.78 20.74
CA HIS A 1165 9.47 -15.63 20.90
C HIS A 1165 9.08 -14.88 22.18
N ASN A 1166 9.94 -14.90 23.20
CA ASN A 1166 9.56 -14.57 24.56
C ASN A 1166 10.62 -13.75 25.32
N SER A 1167 10.25 -13.30 26.52
CA SER A 1167 11.11 -12.65 27.51
C SER A 1167 10.98 -13.35 28.86
N VAL A 1168 12.03 -13.29 29.68
CA VAL A 1168 12.04 -13.80 31.06
C VAL A 1168 12.68 -12.74 31.94
N HIS A 1169 11.91 -12.08 32.79
CA HIS A 1169 12.41 -11.00 33.67
C HIS A 1169 12.72 -11.52 35.07
N ASN A 1170 11.85 -12.37 35.59
CA ASN A 1170 11.96 -13.03 36.88
C ASN A 1170 11.94 -14.54 36.68
N ILE A 1171 12.59 -15.30 37.56
CA ILE A 1171 12.49 -16.76 37.61
C ILE A 1171 11.69 -17.12 38.87
N GLY A 1172 10.68 -17.99 38.74
CA GLY A 1172 9.89 -18.50 39.86
C GLY A 1172 10.77 -19.16 40.93
N ARG A 1173 10.28 -19.25 42.17
CA ARG A 1173 10.96 -19.99 43.23
C ARG A 1173 10.70 -21.49 43.12
#